data_AF-A0A232F1I2-F1
#
_entry.id   AF-A0A232F1I2-F1
#
_cell.length_a   1.000
_cell.length_b   1.000
_cell.length_c   1.000
_cell.angle_alpha   90.00
_cell.angle_beta   90.00
_cell.angle_gamma   90.00
#
_symmetry.space_group_name_H-M   'P 1'
#
loop_
_entity.id
_entity.type
_entity.pdbx_description
1 polymer ?
#
loop_
_entity_poly.entity_id
_entity_poly.type
_entity_poly.pdbx_seq_one_letter_code
_entity_poly.pdbx_strand_id
1 'polypeptide(L)'
;MRERESTTGMSSRKDNGADSSGSASCSKDAGSEREACIPELLLTGLIVSLALLLRWCISYHPYSGAGKPPMFGDYEAQRHWQEITLNLPVSQWYSNSSDNDLQYWGLDYPPITAYHSLLLARVANLVDPDSVKLHQSRGYESNTHKYFMRLSVLVVDFLLFIPAVIYFAFAILPILDSKIKKQQDKNEKRDFSMLKKRHFVLATVLFYPGLILIDYGHFQYNCVSLGLFIASVSALFQGAMATGSFFFVLALNYKQMELYHALPCFFYILGINTPGKRKPLLVCLRSLICVSLTVIVTFALIWAPFLTDRKVFMDTVLRLFPLTRAPGKVILFGEHSVVYGKTAVAASLGLRSSLHFTELPHEECIIHVKMPKLGISKIYSLHQVKEDFLRLDFYTINHDVISQKLRKYVAKLGFENPDQRLSMQCFFYAIVQAIIYDDLRLSSFILELDSELSIGAGAGSSASFSVCLVACFLYWSQLQKHTNLPNEFDSASLDKISDYALNCEKIMHGKPSGIDNSVCTFGSVIEFRKPEPPKFITLGSKSLRVLLVDTKVARSTKLLVEKFGALSSSFPTIFKDMLQVYDELAMQALDIIKKIHDTPENDQDRLLKHYDELSLLVDINQGLLATCQVSHETLDTICKTAKKHGFSAKLTGAGGGGFAYVLIPPNVNNEKVEDLTNELKIQGFSVTETKLGGSGVEVNDMNDDDAK
;
A
#
# COMPACT_ATOMS: atom_id res chain seq x y z
N MET A 1 55.50 62.97 22.29
CA MET A 1 56.81 63.01 21.59
C MET A 1 56.52 63.09 20.10
N ARG A 2 56.93 64.21 19.47
CA ARG A 2 57.28 64.49 18.04
C ARG A 2 56.38 63.88 16.95
N GLU A 3 55.87 64.58 15.94
CA GLU A 3 56.18 65.86 15.25
C GLU A 3 54.88 66.23 14.47
N ARG A 4 54.37 67.49 14.44
CA ARG A 4 54.71 68.61 13.52
C ARG A 4 54.89 68.14 12.07
N GLU A 5 54.38 68.75 11.01
CA GLU A 5 53.82 70.03 10.59
C GLU A 5 53.30 69.69 9.15
N SER A 6 52.48 70.40 8.39
CA SER A 6 52.29 71.81 8.10
C SER A 6 51.09 71.84 7.12
N THR A 7 50.03 72.61 7.35
CA THR A 7 49.80 73.96 6.76
C THR A 7 50.14 74.01 5.27
N THR A 8 49.23 74.32 4.37
CA THR A 8 48.67 75.66 4.08
C THR A 8 47.76 75.48 2.85
N GLY A 9 46.69 76.22 2.60
CA GLY A 9 46.17 77.44 3.20
C GLY A 9 45.14 78.01 2.23
N MET A 10 44.25 78.82 2.78
CA MET A 10 43.74 80.10 2.25
C MET A 10 43.26 80.14 0.78
N SER A 11 42.16 80.79 0.43
CA SER A 11 41.28 81.74 1.12
C SER A 11 40.44 82.37 0.01
N SER A 12 39.40 83.08 0.41
CA SER A 12 38.74 84.14 -0.33
C SER A 12 37.72 83.62 -1.35
N ARG A 13 36.49 84.12 -1.43
CA ARG A 13 35.70 85.16 -0.76
C ARG A 13 34.68 85.53 -1.84
N LYS A 14 33.44 85.82 -1.41
CA LYS A 14 32.59 86.86 -2.01
C LYS A 14 32.09 86.59 -3.44
N ASP A 15 30.99 87.13 -3.87
CA ASP A 15 29.85 87.84 -3.28
C ASP A 15 28.90 87.93 -4.48
N ASN A 16 27.60 87.90 -4.20
CA ASN A 16 26.56 88.68 -4.87
C ASN A 16 26.25 88.46 -6.35
N GLY A 17 24.95 88.63 -6.62
CA GLY A 17 24.52 89.32 -7.83
C GLY A 17 23.47 88.55 -8.60
N ALA A 18 22.22 88.74 -8.20
CA ALA A 18 21.09 88.60 -9.09
C ALA A 18 21.27 89.52 -10.30
N ASP A 19 20.96 89.05 -11.51
CA ASP A 19 20.10 89.83 -12.39
C ASP A 19 19.50 89.02 -13.54
N SER A 20 18.32 89.51 -13.91
CA SER A 20 17.34 89.07 -14.89
C SER A 20 17.85 88.87 -16.32
N SER A 21 17.24 87.93 -17.05
CA SER A 21 16.48 88.23 -18.29
C SER A 21 15.98 86.93 -18.93
N GLY A 22 14.73 86.97 -19.41
CA GLY A 22 13.98 85.80 -19.82
C GLY A 22 14.39 85.20 -21.15
N SER A 23 13.99 83.94 -21.37
CA SER A 23 13.52 83.48 -22.66
C SER A 23 12.63 82.25 -22.48
N ALA A 24 11.74 82.10 -23.45
CA ALA A 24 10.52 81.34 -23.40
C ALA A 24 10.68 79.81 -23.31
N SER A 25 9.55 79.21 -22.96
CA SER A 25 8.99 77.97 -23.53
C SER A 25 9.18 76.67 -22.75
N CYS A 26 8.06 75.94 -22.74
CA CYS A 26 7.93 74.51 -22.60
C CYS A 26 8.13 73.88 -21.21
N SER A 27 6.98 73.65 -20.57
CA SER A 27 6.36 72.32 -20.52
C SER A 27 6.21 71.69 -19.13
N LYS A 28 4.99 71.17 -18.95
CA LYS A 28 4.56 70.06 -18.08
C LYS A 28 4.32 70.38 -16.60
N ASP A 29 3.06 70.74 -16.36
CA ASP A 29 2.16 70.07 -15.42
C ASP A 29 2.84 69.41 -14.22
N ALA A 30 2.84 70.16 -13.12
CA ALA A 30 2.85 69.60 -11.78
C ALA A 30 1.50 68.89 -11.52
N GLY A 31 1.36 67.68 -12.07
CA GLY A 31 0.34 66.72 -11.71
C GLY A 31 0.77 65.94 -10.47
N SER A 32 0.35 66.43 -9.30
CA SER A 32 0.40 65.70 -8.03
C SER A 32 -0.46 64.42 -8.12
N GLU A 33 0.10 63.32 -8.61
CA GLU A 33 -0.47 61.99 -8.38
C GLU A 33 -0.13 61.56 -6.95
N ARG A 34 -1.03 61.88 -6.01
CA ARG A 34 -1.14 61.12 -4.78
C ARG A 34 -1.71 59.75 -5.16
N GLU A 35 -0.85 58.79 -5.48
CA GLU A 35 -1.25 57.38 -5.54
C GLU A 35 -1.87 57.00 -4.19
N ALA A 36 -3.17 56.68 -4.20
CA ALA A 36 -3.89 56.22 -3.03
C ALA A 36 -3.33 54.86 -2.59
N CYS A 37 -2.44 54.85 -1.60
CA CYS A 37 -1.89 53.63 -1.04
C CYS A 37 -3.00 52.89 -0.27
N ILE A 38 -3.49 51.77 -0.82
CA ILE A 38 -4.44 50.90 -0.13
C ILE A 38 -3.76 50.36 1.15
N PRO A 39 -4.38 50.45 2.33
CA PRO A 39 -3.81 49.89 3.56
C PRO A 39 -3.49 48.38 3.42
N GLU A 40 -2.32 47.93 3.87
CA GLU A 40 -1.84 46.53 3.78
C GLU A 40 -2.87 45.52 4.31
N LEU A 41 -3.54 45.86 5.41
CA LEU A 41 -4.63 45.05 5.97
C LEU A 41 -5.85 44.97 5.04
N LEU A 42 -6.19 46.08 4.37
CA LEU A 42 -7.31 46.12 3.43
C LEU A 42 -7.02 45.28 2.18
N LEU A 43 -5.80 45.35 1.66
CA LEU A 43 -5.39 44.55 0.49
C LEU A 43 -5.31 43.06 0.84
N THR A 44 -4.77 42.70 2.00
CA THR A 44 -4.76 41.32 2.51
C THR A 44 -6.19 40.79 2.68
N GLY A 45 -7.05 41.57 3.31
CA GLY A 45 -8.46 41.24 3.49
C GLY A 45 -9.19 41.05 2.16
N LEU A 46 -8.91 41.90 1.15
CA LEU A 46 -9.48 41.77 -0.18
C LEU A 46 -9.03 40.48 -0.89
N ILE A 47 -7.73 40.15 -0.85
CA ILE A 47 -7.18 38.92 -1.44
C ILE A 47 -7.84 37.69 -0.81
N VAL A 48 -7.87 37.62 0.53
CA VAL A 48 -8.47 36.49 1.25
C VAL A 48 -9.96 36.39 0.94
N SER A 49 -10.69 37.51 0.93
CA SER A 49 -12.13 37.52 0.64
C SER A 49 -12.42 37.04 -0.77
N LEU A 50 -11.64 37.46 -1.76
CA LEU A 50 -11.78 37.01 -3.15
C LEU A 50 -11.42 35.52 -3.30
N ALA A 51 -10.39 35.05 -2.58
CA ALA A 51 -10.01 33.65 -2.57
C ALA A 51 -11.07 32.74 -1.92
N LEU A 52 -11.73 33.20 -0.86
CA LEU A 52 -12.86 32.53 -0.22
C LEU A 52 -14.09 32.54 -1.14
N LEU A 53 -14.37 33.66 -1.80
CA LEU A 53 -15.47 33.76 -2.77
C LEU A 53 -15.27 32.76 -3.92
N LEU A 54 -14.05 32.63 -4.44
CA LEU A 54 -13.75 31.67 -5.51
C LEU A 54 -14.01 30.22 -5.08
N ARG A 55 -13.57 29.84 -3.88
CA ARG A 55 -13.84 28.53 -3.26
C ARG A 55 -15.34 28.29 -3.11
N TRP A 56 -16.07 29.30 -2.64
CA TRP A 56 -17.52 29.24 -2.49
C TRP A 56 -18.24 29.03 -3.83
N CYS A 57 -17.83 29.74 -4.89
CA CYS A 57 -18.41 29.57 -6.22
C CYS A 57 -18.28 28.14 -6.74
N ILE A 58 -17.17 27.45 -6.46
CA ILE A 58 -16.95 26.08 -6.92
C ILE A 58 -17.87 25.08 -6.19
N SER A 59 -18.29 25.38 -4.96
CA SER A 59 -19.14 24.50 -4.15
C SER A 59 -20.50 24.16 -4.79
N TYR A 60 -20.99 25.02 -5.70
CA TYR A 60 -22.25 24.81 -6.43
C TYR A 60 -22.16 23.69 -7.48
N HIS A 61 -20.96 23.39 -7.98
CA HIS A 61 -20.76 22.37 -9.00
C HIS A 61 -20.86 20.93 -8.43
N PRO A 62 -21.04 19.92 -9.29
CA PRO A 62 -21.01 18.52 -8.88
C PRO A 62 -19.68 18.14 -8.21
N TYR A 63 -19.71 17.18 -7.29
CA TYR A 63 -18.52 16.58 -6.64
C TYR A 63 -18.12 15.27 -7.33
N SER A 64 -16.97 14.72 -6.94
CA SER A 64 -16.51 13.42 -7.42
C SER A 64 -17.52 12.32 -7.07
N GLY A 65 -18.06 11.65 -8.10
CA GLY A 65 -19.00 10.53 -7.93
C GLY A 65 -20.49 10.89 -7.79
N ALA A 66 -20.88 12.17 -7.93
CA ALA A 66 -22.28 12.58 -7.80
C ALA A 66 -23.22 11.80 -8.73
N GLY A 67 -24.26 11.15 -8.18
CA GLY A 67 -25.24 10.36 -8.92
C GLY A 67 -24.67 9.13 -9.64
N LYS A 68 -23.53 8.58 -9.19
CA LYS A 68 -22.85 7.43 -9.82
C LYS A 68 -22.77 6.19 -8.91
N PRO A 69 -23.89 5.49 -8.64
CA PRO A 69 -23.86 4.21 -7.92
C PRO A 69 -23.07 3.14 -8.70
N PRO A 70 -22.61 2.05 -8.04
CA PRO A 70 -22.82 1.73 -6.62
C PRO A 70 -21.78 2.36 -5.67
N MET A 71 -20.61 2.75 -6.18
CA MET A 71 -19.47 3.22 -5.36
C MET A 71 -19.35 4.73 -5.26
N PHE A 72 -19.96 5.55 -6.14
CA PHE A 72 -19.79 7.01 -6.11
C PHE A 72 -18.31 7.42 -6.25
N GLY A 73 -17.80 8.33 -5.42
CA GLY A 73 -16.44 8.89 -5.52
C GLY A 73 -15.96 9.44 -4.18
N ASP A 74 -14.90 10.25 -4.17
CA ASP A 74 -14.24 10.73 -2.95
C ASP A 74 -15.17 11.41 -1.94
N TYR A 75 -16.22 12.07 -2.43
CA TYR A 75 -17.24 12.65 -1.54
C TYR A 75 -17.90 11.58 -0.67
N GLU A 76 -18.26 10.45 -1.26
CA GLU A 76 -18.85 9.32 -0.57
C GLU A 76 -17.84 8.64 0.35
N ALA A 77 -16.56 8.58 -0.05
CA ALA A 77 -15.50 8.07 0.83
C ALA A 77 -15.43 8.87 2.14
N GLN A 78 -15.37 10.20 2.05
CA GLN A 78 -15.33 11.07 3.23
C GLN A 78 -16.60 10.96 4.09
N ARG A 79 -17.78 10.82 3.48
CA ARG A 79 -19.03 10.58 4.21
C ARG A 79 -19.01 9.23 4.91
N HIS A 80 -18.58 8.17 4.22
CA HIS A 80 -18.52 6.84 4.80
C HIS A 80 -17.53 6.80 5.98
N TRP A 81 -16.41 7.53 5.90
CA TRP A 81 -15.50 7.68 7.03
C TRP A 81 -16.15 8.35 8.24
N GLN A 82 -17.07 9.30 8.03
CA GLN A 82 -17.87 9.89 9.11
C GLN A 82 -18.83 8.85 9.73
N GLU A 83 -19.52 8.06 8.90
CA GLU A 83 -20.39 6.97 9.35
C GLU A 83 -19.62 5.95 10.22
N ILE A 84 -18.51 5.40 9.72
CA ILE A 84 -17.77 4.36 10.45
C ILE A 84 -17.15 4.89 11.74
N THR A 85 -16.58 6.10 11.72
CA THR A 85 -15.90 6.65 12.89
C THR A 85 -16.87 7.00 14.01
N LEU A 86 -18.10 7.42 13.66
CA LEU A 86 -19.14 7.72 14.63
C LEU A 86 -19.74 6.47 15.27
N ASN A 87 -19.99 5.43 14.48
CA ASN A 87 -20.80 4.29 14.91
C ASN A 87 -19.98 3.10 15.40
N LEU A 88 -18.70 2.98 15.03
CA LEU A 88 -17.87 1.81 15.34
C LEU A 88 -16.77 2.12 16.35
N PRO A 89 -16.34 1.13 17.16
CA PRO A 89 -15.17 1.28 18.02
C PRO A 89 -13.89 1.46 17.20
N VAL A 90 -12.90 2.17 17.76
CA VAL A 90 -11.63 2.48 17.08
C VAL A 90 -10.91 1.24 16.54
N SER A 91 -11.02 0.11 17.24
CA SER A 91 -10.44 -1.18 16.82
C SER A 91 -11.01 -1.75 15.52
N GLN A 92 -12.13 -1.20 15.02
CA GLN A 92 -12.77 -1.62 13.78
C GLN A 92 -12.62 -0.61 12.65
N TRP A 93 -12.07 0.58 12.89
CA TRP A 93 -12.01 1.64 11.86
C TRP A 93 -11.18 1.26 10.63
N TYR A 94 -10.11 0.49 10.82
CA TYR A 94 -9.18 0.05 9.77
C TYR A 94 -9.23 -1.46 9.49
N SER A 95 -10.15 -2.18 10.12
CA SER A 95 -10.23 -3.64 10.04
C SER A 95 -11.55 -4.06 9.42
N ASN A 96 -11.50 -5.06 8.53
CA ASN A 96 -12.71 -5.62 7.94
C ASN A 96 -13.52 -6.37 9.01
N SER A 97 -14.83 -6.11 9.07
CA SER A 97 -15.76 -6.68 10.05
C SER A 97 -17.17 -6.80 9.46
N SER A 98 -18.12 -7.35 10.23
CA SER A 98 -19.55 -7.37 9.84
C SER A 98 -20.11 -5.97 9.59
N ASP A 99 -19.58 -4.98 10.29
CA ASP A 99 -20.11 -3.62 10.32
C ASP A 99 -19.23 -2.60 9.58
N ASN A 100 -17.98 -2.95 9.26
CA ASN A 100 -17.06 -2.18 8.43
C ASN A 100 -16.56 -3.03 7.27
N ASP A 101 -17.05 -2.74 6.07
CA ASP A 101 -16.62 -3.37 4.83
C ASP A 101 -15.52 -2.54 4.18
N LEU A 102 -14.27 -2.98 4.30
CA LEU A 102 -13.14 -2.23 3.74
C LEU A 102 -13.18 -2.12 2.21
N GLN A 103 -13.99 -2.94 1.52
CA GLN A 103 -14.19 -2.82 0.07
C GLN A 103 -15.10 -1.65 -0.31
N TYR A 104 -15.89 -1.13 0.63
CA TYR A 104 -16.73 0.04 0.44
C TYR A 104 -16.10 1.27 1.10
N TRP A 105 -15.14 1.90 0.43
CA TRP A 105 -14.43 3.10 0.92
C TRP A 105 -13.86 2.97 2.34
N GLY A 106 -13.04 1.94 2.56
CA GLY A 106 -12.25 1.81 3.79
C GLY A 106 -11.46 3.07 4.14
N LEU A 107 -11.09 3.21 5.42
CA LEU A 107 -10.37 4.38 5.90
C LEU A 107 -8.87 4.26 5.59
N ASP A 108 -8.36 5.14 4.73
CA ASP A 108 -7.06 4.97 4.06
C ASP A 108 -5.98 5.94 4.54
N TYR A 109 -6.37 6.87 5.42
CA TYR A 109 -5.51 7.93 5.94
C TYR A 109 -5.20 7.71 7.42
N PRO A 110 -4.12 8.32 7.94
CA PRO A 110 -3.65 8.04 9.28
C PRO A 110 -4.61 8.63 10.35
N PRO A 111 -4.37 8.32 11.64
CA PRO A 111 -5.36 8.53 12.70
C PRO A 111 -5.95 9.94 12.82
N ILE A 112 -5.22 11.01 12.47
CA ILE A 112 -5.78 12.38 12.58
C ILE A 112 -6.92 12.58 11.58
N THR A 113 -6.86 11.99 10.38
CA THR A 113 -8.01 12.03 9.46
C THR A 113 -9.21 11.30 10.06
N ALA A 114 -9.01 10.16 10.71
CA ALA A 114 -10.10 9.43 11.35
C ALA A 114 -10.73 10.25 12.49
N TYR A 115 -9.91 10.91 13.33
CA TYR A 115 -10.41 11.81 14.37
C TYR A 115 -11.12 13.05 13.81
N HIS A 116 -10.63 13.59 12.69
CA HIS A 116 -11.29 14.69 12.00
C HIS A 116 -12.64 14.25 11.42
N SER A 117 -12.69 13.06 10.81
CA SER A 117 -13.93 12.45 10.32
C SER A 117 -14.92 12.21 11.48
N LEU A 118 -14.48 11.73 12.63
CA LEU A 118 -15.31 11.58 13.83
C LEU A 118 -15.89 12.93 14.30
N LEU A 119 -15.07 13.98 14.32
CA LEU A 119 -15.52 15.33 14.68
C LEU A 119 -16.61 15.82 13.73
N LEU A 120 -16.39 15.68 12.42
CA LEU A 120 -17.38 16.05 11.41
C LEU A 120 -18.63 15.19 11.50
N ALA A 121 -18.49 13.89 11.77
CA ALA A 121 -19.62 12.97 11.90
C ALA A 121 -20.55 13.35 13.07
N ARG A 122 -19.98 13.83 14.18
CA ARG A 122 -20.78 14.36 15.30
C ARG A 122 -21.61 15.58 14.91
N VAL A 123 -21.07 16.44 14.04
CA VAL A 123 -21.81 17.60 13.51
C VAL A 123 -22.83 17.14 12.47
N ALA A 124 -22.47 16.22 11.57
CA ALA A 124 -23.37 15.63 10.59
C ALA A 124 -24.57 14.98 11.26
N ASN A 125 -24.37 14.22 12.34
CA ASN A 125 -25.44 13.60 13.11
C ASN A 125 -26.42 14.60 13.76
N LEU A 126 -26.04 15.87 13.91
CA LEU A 126 -26.93 16.93 14.40
C LEU A 126 -27.66 17.65 13.27
N VAL A 127 -27.04 17.75 12.08
CA VAL A 127 -27.55 18.53 10.94
C VAL A 127 -28.37 17.67 9.98
N ASP A 128 -27.87 16.47 9.66
CA ASP A 128 -28.47 15.50 8.74
C ASP A 128 -28.16 14.06 9.22
N PRO A 129 -28.89 13.54 10.23
CA PRO A 129 -28.58 12.25 10.84
C PRO A 129 -28.59 11.08 9.85
N ASP A 130 -29.39 11.17 8.79
CA ASP A 130 -29.50 10.13 7.77
C ASP A 130 -28.21 9.95 6.96
N SER A 131 -27.31 10.95 6.95
CA SER A 131 -26.04 10.87 6.21
C SER A 131 -24.96 10.03 6.89
N VAL A 132 -25.14 9.66 8.16
CA VAL A 132 -24.18 8.90 8.98
C VAL A 132 -24.80 7.69 9.68
N LYS A 133 -25.97 7.24 9.24
CA LYS A 133 -26.61 6.02 9.76
C LYS A 133 -25.92 4.77 9.26
N LEU A 134 -25.32 4.02 10.18
CA LEU A 134 -24.69 2.74 9.89
C LEU A 134 -25.62 1.83 9.06
N HIS A 135 -25.10 1.28 7.97
CA HIS A 135 -25.79 0.38 7.03
C HIS A 135 -26.89 0.99 6.15
N GLN A 136 -27.30 2.23 6.40
CA GLN A 136 -28.38 2.89 5.64
C GLN A 136 -27.88 4.08 4.81
N SER A 137 -26.79 4.72 5.24
CA SER A 137 -26.30 5.95 4.61
C SER A 137 -25.35 5.73 3.42
N ARG A 138 -25.09 4.48 3.01
CA ARG A 138 -24.25 4.19 1.83
C ARG A 138 -24.86 4.78 0.57
N GLY A 139 -24.12 5.66 -0.10
CA GLY A 139 -24.58 6.39 -1.27
C GLY A 139 -25.61 7.47 -0.99
N TYR A 140 -25.67 7.97 0.25
CA TYR A 140 -26.63 9.00 0.64
C TYR A 140 -26.30 10.35 0.00
N GLU A 141 -27.22 10.87 -0.82
CA GLU A 141 -27.12 12.17 -1.45
C GLU A 141 -28.25 13.10 -0.98
N SER A 142 -27.90 14.22 -0.37
CA SER A 142 -28.84 15.29 -0.03
C SER A 142 -28.19 16.65 -0.28
N ASN A 143 -28.99 17.65 -0.64
CA ASN A 143 -28.49 19.02 -0.79
C ASN A 143 -27.95 19.57 0.54
N THR A 144 -28.64 19.27 1.64
CA THR A 144 -28.23 19.67 3.00
C THR A 144 -26.85 19.12 3.34
N HIS A 145 -26.66 17.81 3.15
CA HIS A 145 -25.39 17.14 3.38
C HIS A 145 -24.28 17.69 2.47
N LYS A 146 -24.58 17.92 1.18
CA LYS A 146 -23.65 18.57 0.24
C LYS A 146 -23.16 19.92 0.77
N TYR A 147 -24.07 20.79 1.22
CA TYR A 147 -23.69 22.10 1.75
C TYR A 147 -22.87 21.98 3.04
N PHE A 148 -23.24 21.07 3.94
CA PHE A 148 -22.48 20.80 5.16
C PHE A 148 -21.04 20.39 4.83
N MET A 149 -20.88 19.41 3.94
CA MET A 149 -19.58 18.89 3.52
C MET A 149 -18.74 19.97 2.82
N ARG A 150 -19.33 20.80 1.95
CA ARG A 150 -18.59 21.91 1.32
C ARG A 150 -18.16 22.97 2.35
N LEU A 151 -19.00 23.24 3.34
CA LEU A 151 -18.70 24.17 4.42
C LEU A 151 -17.60 23.63 5.35
N SER A 152 -17.56 22.33 5.64
CA SER A 152 -16.52 21.75 6.50
C SER A 152 -15.13 21.94 5.91
N VAL A 153 -14.95 21.71 4.59
CA VAL A 153 -13.69 21.99 3.89
C VAL A 153 -13.30 23.47 4.00
N LEU A 154 -14.26 24.37 3.77
CA LEU A 154 -14.02 25.82 3.86
C LEU A 154 -13.62 26.27 5.26
N VAL A 155 -14.27 25.71 6.29
CA VAL A 155 -13.98 26.03 7.69
C VAL A 155 -12.56 25.61 8.06
N VAL A 156 -12.13 24.39 7.71
CA VAL A 156 -10.77 23.95 8.05
C VAL A 156 -9.69 24.66 7.23
N ASP A 157 -9.95 25.00 5.96
CA ASP A 157 -9.05 25.85 5.16
C ASP A 157 -8.88 27.23 5.82
N PHE A 158 -9.99 27.86 6.23
CA PHE A 158 -9.98 29.15 6.92
C PHE A 158 -9.28 29.12 8.28
N LEU A 159 -9.37 28.00 9.02
CA LEU A 159 -8.77 27.87 10.34
C LEU A 159 -7.30 27.46 10.31
N LEU A 160 -6.86 26.71 9.30
CA LEU A 160 -5.52 26.12 9.26
C LEU A 160 -4.66 26.65 8.11
N PHE A 161 -5.11 26.48 6.87
CA PHE A 161 -4.29 26.79 5.69
C PHE A 161 -4.13 28.29 5.47
N ILE A 162 -5.23 29.05 5.44
CA ILE A 162 -5.18 30.51 5.20
C ILE A 162 -4.32 31.21 6.27
N PRO A 163 -4.49 30.97 7.59
CA PRO A 163 -3.64 31.58 8.60
C PRO A 163 -2.18 31.18 8.48
N ALA A 164 -1.88 29.91 8.12
CA ALA A 164 -0.51 29.46 7.90
C ALA A 164 0.16 30.18 6.72
N VAL A 165 -0.57 30.37 5.62
CA VAL A 165 -0.06 31.10 4.43
C VAL A 165 0.14 32.59 4.74
N ILE A 166 -0.81 33.23 5.44
CA ILE A 166 -0.66 34.63 5.89
C ILE A 166 0.58 34.74 6.79
N TYR A 167 0.70 33.85 7.78
CA TYR A 167 1.84 33.86 8.68
C TYR A 167 3.17 33.68 7.93
N PHE A 168 3.23 32.74 6.99
CA PHE A 168 4.40 32.55 6.15
C PHE A 168 4.74 33.81 5.34
N ALA A 169 3.74 34.43 4.72
CA ALA A 169 3.92 35.62 3.89
C ALA A 169 4.40 36.85 4.69
N PHE A 170 3.86 37.08 5.89
CA PHE A 170 4.17 38.28 6.66
C PHE A 170 5.29 38.10 7.68
N ALA A 171 5.45 36.91 8.27
CA ALA A 171 6.47 36.65 9.29
C ALA A 171 7.74 35.99 8.72
N ILE A 172 7.62 35.08 7.75
CA ILE A 172 8.76 34.26 7.29
C ILE A 172 9.47 34.83 6.08
N LEU A 173 8.73 35.31 5.06
CA LEU A 173 9.33 35.95 3.88
C LEU A 173 10.33 37.06 4.22
N PRO A 174 10.09 37.97 5.20
CA PRO A 174 11.07 38.99 5.56
C PRO A 174 12.36 38.41 6.14
N ILE A 175 12.27 37.31 6.90
CA ILE A 175 13.43 36.61 7.47
C ILE A 175 14.28 36.01 6.36
N LEU A 176 13.64 35.33 5.40
CA LEU A 176 14.31 34.75 4.23
C LEU A 176 15.02 35.82 3.39
N ASP A 177 14.32 36.91 3.10
CA ASP A 177 14.83 38.01 2.27
C ASP A 177 16.00 38.74 2.97
N SER A 178 15.96 38.87 4.30
CA SER A 178 17.06 39.45 5.09
C SER A 178 18.34 38.59 5.09
N LYS A 179 18.20 37.25 5.06
CA LYS A 179 19.33 36.32 5.00
C LYS A 179 19.99 36.34 3.62
N ILE A 180 19.20 36.39 2.55
CA ILE A 180 19.68 36.49 1.16
C ILE A 180 20.37 37.84 0.91
N LYS A 181 19.81 38.94 1.43
CA LYS A 181 20.39 40.29 1.28
C LYS A 181 21.68 40.53 2.07
N LYS A 182 22.04 39.69 3.04
CA LYS A 182 23.37 39.74 3.67
C LYS A 182 24.50 39.29 2.71
N GLN A 183 24.17 38.72 1.55
CA GLN A 183 25.11 38.28 0.51
C GLN A 183 25.16 39.18 -0.74
N GLN A 184 24.25 40.15 -0.91
CA GLN A 184 24.22 41.05 -2.08
C GLN A 184 24.09 42.51 -1.67
N ASP A 185 24.93 43.34 -2.29
CA ASP A 185 25.20 44.72 -1.90
C ASP A 185 23.97 45.66 -1.93
N LYS A 186 24.07 46.76 -1.17
CA LYS A 186 22.99 47.73 -0.94
C LYS A 186 22.78 48.64 -2.17
N ASN A 187 21.60 48.62 -2.79
CA ASN A 187 20.96 49.85 -3.28
C ASN A 187 19.44 49.76 -3.49
N GLU A 188 18.81 50.88 -3.15
CA GLU A 188 17.51 51.50 -3.52
C GLU A 188 16.12 50.82 -3.37
N LYS A 189 15.16 51.70 -2.98
CA LYS A 189 13.68 51.63 -2.96
C LYS A 189 13.05 50.27 -2.56
N ARG A 190 13.07 49.94 -1.26
CA ARG A 190 12.78 48.57 -0.77
C ARG A 190 11.40 48.29 -0.15
N ASP A 191 10.74 49.24 0.52
CA ASP A 191 9.51 48.91 1.27
C ASP A 191 8.32 48.59 0.36
N PHE A 192 8.13 49.34 -0.72
CA PHE A 192 7.04 49.12 -1.66
C PHE A 192 7.19 47.81 -2.47
N SER A 193 8.43 47.41 -2.77
CA SER A 193 8.73 46.14 -3.46
C SER A 193 8.47 44.92 -2.57
N MET A 194 8.84 45.00 -1.29
CA MET A 194 8.57 43.94 -0.31
C MET A 194 7.07 43.76 -0.05
N LEU A 195 6.34 44.87 0.09
CA LEU A 195 4.89 44.83 0.26
C LEU A 195 4.23 44.12 -0.93
N LYS A 196 4.59 44.48 -2.17
CA LYS A 196 4.12 43.79 -3.38
C LYS A 196 4.48 42.30 -3.41
N LYS A 197 5.70 41.94 -2.98
CA LYS A 197 6.15 40.54 -2.93
C LYS A 197 5.32 39.68 -1.96
N ARG A 198 4.99 40.20 -0.77
CA ARG A 198 4.16 39.47 0.23
C ARG A 198 2.76 39.20 -0.30
N HIS A 199 2.08 40.23 -0.81
CA HIS A 199 0.73 40.10 -1.36
C HIS A 199 0.73 39.25 -2.63
N PHE A 200 1.78 39.31 -3.44
CA PHE A 200 1.94 38.43 -4.61
C PHE A 200 2.04 36.97 -4.18
N VAL A 201 2.91 36.61 -3.23
CA VAL A 201 3.01 35.23 -2.71
C VAL A 201 1.68 34.78 -2.10
N LEU A 202 1.06 35.64 -1.28
CA LEU A 202 -0.25 35.35 -0.68
C LEU A 202 -1.30 35.07 -1.77
N ALA A 203 -1.39 35.92 -2.79
CA ALA A 203 -2.32 35.73 -3.90
C ALA A 203 -2.00 34.46 -4.69
N THR A 204 -0.73 34.22 -5.04
CA THR A 204 -0.33 33.02 -5.80
C THR A 204 -0.72 31.73 -5.10
N VAL A 205 -0.48 31.64 -3.78
CA VAL A 205 -0.82 30.43 -3.01
C VAL A 205 -2.33 30.32 -2.82
N LEU A 206 -3.02 31.40 -2.45
CA LEU A 206 -4.46 31.34 -2.17
C LEU A 206 -5.33 31.19 -3.42
N PHE A 207 -4.87 31.63 -4.59
CA PHE A 207 -5.54 31.46 -5.88
C PHE A 207 -5.06 30.25 -6.69
N TYR A 208 -4.20 29.40 -6.13
CA TYR A 208 -3.69 28.23 -6.85
C TYR A 208 -4.84 27.31 -7.31
N PRO A 209 -5.11 27.18 -8.62
CA PRO A 209 -6.32 26.51 -9.10
C PRO A 209 -6.36 25.02 -8.75
N GLY A 210 -5.19 24.36 -8.72
CA GLY A 210 -5.10 22.92 -8.45
C GLY A 210 -5.69 22.56 -7.08
N LEU A 211 -5.20 23.21 -6.02
CA LEU A 211 -5.70 22.94 -4.66
C LEU A 211 -7.17 23.31 -4.52
N ILE A 212 -7.60 24.43 -5.10
CA ILE A 212 -9.00 24.86 -5.02
C ILE A 212 -9.93 23.85 -5.71
N LEU A 213 -9.60 23.42 -6.93
CA LEU A 213 -10.44 22.49 -7.68
C LEU A 213 -10.50 21.10 -7.04
N ILE A 214 -9.40 20.63 -6.44
CA ILE A 214 -9.36 19.34 -5.75
C ILE A 214 -10.14 19.39 -4.43
N ASP A 215 -9.86 20.37 -3.56
CA ASP A 215 -10.53 20.42 -2.25
C ASP A 215 -12.01 20.80 -2.37
N TYR A 216 -12.33 21.83 -3.18
CA TYR A 216 -13.68 22.41 -3.25
C TYR A 216 -14.52 21.92 -4.41
N GLY A 217 -13.91 21.32 -5.43
CA GLY A 217 -14.60 20.69 -6.56
C GLY A 217 -14.68 19.18 -6.38
N HIS A 218 -13.54 18.49 -6.47
CA HIS A 218 -13.42 17.04 -6.35
C HIS A 218 -13.92 16.51 -5.00
N PHE A 219 -13.66 17.29 -3.93
CA PHE A 219 -13.99 17.04 -2.52
C PHE A 219 -12.88 16.29 -1.76
N GLN A 220 -11.93 17.07 -1.23
CA GLN A 220 -10.79 16.57 -0.45
C GLN A 220 -10.42 17.56 0.66
N TYR A 221 -9.66 17.08 1.65
CA TYR A 221 -9.15 17.89 2.77
C TYR A 221 -7.62 18.06 2.70
N ASN A 222 -7.05 18.38 1.54
CA ASN A 222 -5.60 18.53 1.42
C ASN A 222 -5.08 19.80 2.12
N CYS A 223 -5.90 20.85 2.17
CA CYS A 223 -5.60 22.11 2.88
C CYS A 223 -5.18 21.90 4.35
N VAL A 224 -5.70 20.88 5.03
CA VAL A 224 -5.35 20.60 6.43
C VAL A 224 -3.89 20.17 6.54
N SER A 225 -3.49 19.14 5.77
CA SER A 225 -2.12 18.63 5.75
C SER A 225 -1.13 19.72 5.33
N LEU A 226 -1.42 20.38 4.21
CA LEU A 226 -0.58 21.44 3.66
C LEU A 226 -0.49 22.65 4.61
N GLY A 227 -1.58 23.00 5.30
CA GLY A 227 -1.59 24.09 6.28
C GLY A 227 -0.70 23.77 7.49
N LEU A 228 -0.78 22.54 8.00
CA LEU A 228 0.10 22.04 9.06
C LEU A 228 1.57 21.99 8.59
N PHE A 229 1.82 21.59 7.35
CA PHE A 229 3.16 21.59 6.76
C PHE A 229 3.75 23.01 6.63
N ILE A 230 2.97 23.99 6.14
CA ILE A 230 3.40 25.38 6.07
C ILE A 230 3.67 25.95 7.47
N ALA A 231 2.85 25.59 8.48
CA ALA A 231 3.10 25.95 9.87
C ALA A 231 4.40 25.33 10.40
N SER A 232 4.67 24.06 10.07
CA SER A 232 5.94 23.38 10.37
C SER A 232 7.13 24.12 9.79
N VAL A 233 7.13 24.35 8.47
CA VAL A 233 8.19 25.06 7.75
C VAL A 233 8.41 26.46 8.35
N SER A 234 7.33 27.17 8.67
CA SER A 234 7.39 28.49 9.30
C SER A 234 8.10 28.45 10.65
N ALA A 235 7.74 27.51 11.53
CA ALA A 235 8.37 27.35 12.84
C ALA A 235 9.85 26.93 12.72
N LEU A 236 10.18 26.03 11.78
CA LEU A 236 11.55 25.62 11.49
C LEU A 236 12.43 26.81 11.07
N PHE A 237 11.94 27.68 10.18
CA PHE A 237 12.68 28.88 9.75
C PHE A 237 12.91 29.92 10.85
N GLN A 238 12.05 29.94 11.86
CA GLN A 238 12.22 30.78 13.07
C GLN A 238 13.17 30.18 14.10
N GLY A 239 13.63 28.94 13.88
CA GLY A 239 14.49 28.22 14.81
C GLY A 239 13.75 27.46 15.92
N ALA A 240 12.42 27.40 15.87
CA ALA A 240 11.60 26.66 16.82
C ALA A 240 11.48 25.18 16.39
N MET A 241 12.57 24.43 16.55
CA MET A 241 12.69 23.06 16.01
C MET A 241 11.62 22.11 16.55
N ALA A 242 11.37 22.11 17.86
CA ALA A 242 10.35 21.25 18.47
C ALA A 242 8.95 21.56 17.94
N THR A 243 8.58 22.84 17.85
CA THR A 243 7.28 23.28 17.31
C THR A 243 7.13 22.93 15.83
N GLY A 244 8.20 23.10 15.04
CA GLY A 244 8.22 22.67 13.64
C GLY A 244 8.00 21.16 13.49
N SER A 245 8.76 20.36 14.25
CA SER A 245 8.59 18.90 14.26
C SER A 245 7.20 18.46 14.74
N PHE A 246 6.61 19.14 15.72
CA PHE A 246 5.25 18.87 16.16
C PHE A 246 4.24 19.05 15.01
N PHE A 247 4.25 20.20 14.33
CA PHE A 247 3.36 20.44 13.19
C PHE A 247 3.64 19.49 12.01
N PHE A 248 4.90 19.12 11.78
CA PHE A 248 5.24 18.14 10.74
C PHE A 248 4.65 16.76 11.03
N VAL A 249 4.75 16.29 12.28
CA VAL A 249 4.15 15.02 12.70
C VAL A 249 2.62 15.08 12.57
N LEU A 250 1.99 16.20 12.89
CA LEU A 250 0.55 16.37 12.65
C LEU A 250 0.18 16.33 11.17
N ALA A 251 0.95 16.99 10.29
CA ALA A 251 0.72 16.95 8.85
C ALA A 251 0.80 15.51 8.32
N LEU A 252 1.88 14.81 8.68
CA LEU A 252 2.12 13.41 8.30
C LEU A 252 1.06 12.44 8.81
N ASN A 253 0.52 12.67 10.00
CA ASN A 253 -0.55 11.84 10.56
C ASN A 253 -1.95 12.27 10.10
N TYR A 254 -2.05 13.34 9.30
CA TYR A 254 -3.28 13.71 8.61
C TYR A 254 -3.32 13.06 7.23
N LYS A 255 -2.26 13.21 6.44
CA LYS A 255 -2.06 12.50 5.16
C LYS A 255 -0.61 12.01 5.09
N GLN A 256 -0.43 10.70 4.86
CA GLN A 256 0.88 10.07 4.81
C GLN A 256 1.79 10.63 3.71
N MET A 257 1.22 11.28 2.69
CA MET A 257 1.93 11.90 1.57
C MET A 257 2.94 12.99 1.99
N GLU A 258 2.81 13.56 3.19
CA GLU A 258 3.82 14.49 3.74
C GLU A 258 5.19 13.83 4.00
N LEU A 259 5.27 12.50 3.87
CA LEU A 259 6.53 11.77 3.96
C LEU A 259 7.55 12.26 2.91
N TYR A 260 7.12 12.83 1.78
CA TYR A 260 8.02 13.42 0.77
C TYR A 260 8.90 14.53 1.35
N HIS A 261 8.39 15.22 2.37
CA HIS A 261 9.09 16.32 3.01
C HIS A 261 9.87 15.88 4.25
N ALA A 262 9.77 14.61 4.65
CA ALA A 262 10.42 14.10 5.87
C ALA A 262 11.95 14.18 5.79
N LEU A 263 12.56 13.77 4.66
CA LEU A 263 14.00 13.81 4.48
C LEU A 263 14.54 15.26 4.46
N PRO A 264 13.97 16.21 3.68
CA PRO A 264 14.34 17.62 3.77
C PRO A 264 14.22 18.19 5.19
N CYS A 265 13.11 17.94 5.89
CA CYS A 265 12.91 18.41 7.27
C CYS A 265 13.94 17.80 8.23
N PHE A 266 14.20 16.50 8.12
CA PHE A 266 15.18 15.79 8.93
C PHE A 266 16.59 16.37 8.75
N PHE A 267 17.06 16.49 7.51
CA PHE A 267 18.39 17.02 7.24
C PHE A 267 18.52 18.51 7.57
N TYR A 268 17.43 19.29 7.44
CA TYR A 268 17.41 20.68 7.89
C TYR A 268 17.61 20.81 9.40
N ILE A 269 16.84 20.04 10.19
CA ILE A 269 16.96 20.01 11.65
C ILE A 269 18.36 19.53 12.06
N LEU A 270 18.85 18.45 11.45
CA LEU A 270 20.18 17.91 11.73
C LEU A 270 21.28 18.93 11.40
N GLY A 271 21.20 19.56 10.23
CA GLY A 271 22.16 20.55 9.76
C GLY A 271 22.26 21.76 10.69
N ILE A 272 21.13 22.33 11.12
CA ILE A 272 21.14 23.48 12.04
C ILE A 272 21.67 23.11 13.43
N ASN A 273 21.54 21.85 13.83
CA ASN A 273 22.04 21.31 15.09
C ASN A 273 23.40 20.62 14.94
N THR A 274 24.23 21.04 13.96
CA THR A 274 25.62 20.60 13.87
C THR A 274 26.53 21.43 14.80
N PRO A 275 27.42 20.81 15.61
CA PRO A 275 28.36 21.53 16.46
C PRO A 275 29.31 22.43 15.66
N GLY A 276 29.68 23.59 16.21
CA GLY A 276 30.63 24.49 15.56
C GLY A 276 31.21 25.53 16.51
N LYS A 277 32.11 26.40 16.02
CA LYS A 277 32.84 27.39 16.84
C LYS A 277 31.95 28.28 17.73
N ARG A 278 30.69 28.49 17.35
CA ARG A 278 29.71 29.33 18.08
C ARG A 278 28.55 28.52 18.70
N LYS A 279 28.48 27.21 18.48
CA LYS A 279 27.40 26.32 18.96
C LYS A 279 28.01 25.08 19.64
N PRO A 280 27.99 25.03 20.99
CA PRO A 280 28.54 23.91 21.73
C PRO A 280 27.79 22.61 21.45
N LEU A 281 28.50 21.47 21.48
CA LEU A 281 27.91 20.13 21.28
C LEU A 281 26.71 19.87 22.20
N LEU A 282 26.79 20.29 23.46
CA LEU A 282 25.72 20.08 24.45
C LEU A 282 24.41 20.79 24.06
N VAL A 283 24.49 21.98 23.45
CA VAL A 283 23.32 22.73 22.99
C VAL A 283 22.67 22.03 21.80
N CYS A 284 23.49 21.55 20.86
CA CYS A 284 23.03 20.76 19.72
C CYS A 284 22.35 19.46 20.17
N LEU A 285 22.97 18.72 21.10
CA LEU A 285 22.44 17.47 21.63
C LEU A 285 21.12 17.69 22.38
N ARG A 286 21.04 18.73 23.23
CA ARG A 286 19.81 19.10 23.94
C ARG A 286 18.66 19.41 22.97
N SER A 287 18.96 20.13 21.89
CA SER A 287 17.98 20.45 20.85
C SER A 287 17.49 19.20 20.12
N LEU A 288 18.40 18.31 19.71
CA LEU A 288 18.06 17.04 19.06
C LEU A 288 17.26 16.10 19.98
N ILE A 289 17.60 16.02 21.27
CA ILE A 289 16.82 15.26 22.26
C ILE A 289 15.41 15.85 22.38
N CYS A 290 15.29 17.18 22.47
CA CYS A 290 14.00 17.86 22.56
C CYS A 290 13.13 17.57 21.33
N VAL A 291 13.70 17.65 20.12
CA VAL A 291 13.01 17.31 18.87
C VAL A 291 12.59 15.84 18.87
N SER A 292 13.50 14.92 19.21
CA SER A 292 13.23 13.48 19.21
C SER A 292 12.10 13.13 20.19
N LEU A 293 12.14 13.68 21.40
CA LEU A 293 11.07 13.53 22.39
C LEU A 293 9.75 14.10 21.87
N THR A 294 9.77 15.27 21.23
CA THR A 294 8.57 15.87 20.65
C THR A 294 7.95 14.95 19.60
N VAL A 295 8.76 14.41 18.68
CA VAL A 295 8.28 13.48 17.64
C VAL A 295 7.69 12.22 18.26
N ILE A 296 8.43 11.56 19.16
CA ILE A 296 8.00 10.31 19.80
C ILE A 296 6.71 10.51 20.60
N VAL A 297 6.63 11.55 21.43
CA VAL A 297 5.44 11.83 22.24
C VAL A 297 4.25 12.17 21.36
N THR A 298 4.45 12.96 20.30
CA THR A 298 3.35 13.32 19.38
C THR A 298 2.80 12.08 18.66
N PHE A 299 3.67 11.23 18.12
CA PHE A 299 3.25 9.95 17.54
C PHE A 299 2.54 9.05 18.56
N ALA A 300 3.11 8.90 19.77
CA ALA A 300 2.52 8.06 20.80
C ALA A 300 1.12 8.55 21.21
N LEU A 301 0.90 9.86 21.31
CA LEU A 301 -0.40 10.43 21.64
C LEU A 301 -1.43 10.22 20.52
N ILE A 302 -1.03 10.42 19.26
CA ILE A 302 -1.92 10.22 18.10
C ILE A 302 -2.32 8.75 17.95
N TRP A 303 -1.34 7.85 18.11
CA TRP A 303 -1.51 6.42 17.86
C TRP A 303 -1.96 5.63 19.09
N ALA A 304 -2.03 6.24 20.28
CA ALA A 304 -2.36 5.53 21.52
C ALA A 304 -3.57 4.58 21.41
N PRO A 305 -4.71 4.95 20.77
CA PRO A 305 -5.84 4.04 20.61
C PRO A 305 -5.59 2.83 19.70
N PHE A 306 -4.62 2.92 18.79
CA PHE A 306 -4.26 1.86 17.84
C PHE A 306 -3.11 0.97 18.34
N LEU A 307 -2.45 1.35 19.43
CA LEU A 307 -1.36 0.60 20.06
C LEU A 307 -1.84 -0.44 21.08
N THR A 308 -3.16 -0.57 21.28
CA THR A 308 -3.74 -1.47 22.29
C THR A 308 -3.62 -2.94 21.91
N ASP A 309 -3.68 -3.26 20.62
CA ASP A 309 -3.55 -4.61 20.07
C ASP A 309 -2.61 -4.58 18.87
N ARG A 310 -1.71 -5.56 18.79
CA ARG A 310 -0.82 -5.78 17.64
C ARG A 310 -1.61 -5.91 16.34
N LYS A 311 -2.77 -6.58 16.35
CA LYS A 311 -3.61 -6.73 15.17
C LYS A 311 -4.13 -5.38 14.68
N VAL A 312 -4.72 -4.58 15.58
CA VAL A 312 -5.24 -3.25 15.26
C VAL A 312 -4.13 -2.35 14.71
N PHE A 313 -2.96 -2.35 15.36
CA PHE A 313 -1.79 -1.62 14.88
C PHE A 313 -1.39 -2.05 13.46
N MET A 314 -1.27 -3.35 13.21
CA MET A 314 -0.87 -3.88 11.90
C MET A 314 -1.91 -3.62 10.81
N ASP A 315 -3.20 -3.77 11.13
CA ASP A 315 -4.30 -3.49 10.20
C ASP A 315 -4.27 -2.00 9.78
N THR A 316 -4.07 -1.08 10.74
CA THR A 316 -3.91 0.35 10.46
C THR A 316 -2.67 0.62 9.59
N VAL A 317 -1.50 0.09 9.95
CA VAL A 317 -0.25 0.32 9.18
C VAL A 317 -0.35 -0.23 7.75
N LEU A 318 -0.87 -1.45 7.58
CA LEU A 318 -1.01 -2.08 6.27
C LEU A 318 -2.04 -1.38 5.39
N ARG A 319 -3.01 -0.68 5.99
CA ARG A 319 -3.97 0.13 5.22
C ARG A 319 -3.35 1.43 4.69
N LEU A 320 -2.39 2.02 5.42
CA LEU A 320 -1.72 3.25 4.99
C LEU A 320 -0.70 3.04 3.86
N PHE A 321 -0.17 1.81 3.71
CA PHE A 321 0.87 1.47 2.73
C PHE A 321 0.46 0.25 1.89
N PRO A 322 -0.23 0.47 0.75
CA PRO A 322 -0.81 -0.60 -0.05
C PRO A 322 0.23 -1.41 -0.87
N LEU A 323 0.01 -2.73 -1.01
CA LEU A 323 0.91 -3.73 -1.63
C LEU A 323 0.13 -4.69 -2.55
N THR A 324 0.72 -5.16 -3.66
CA THR A 324 0.19 -6.32 -4.42
C THR A 324 0.59 -7.61 -3.70
N ARG A 325 -0.38 -8.48 -3.38
CA ARG A 325 -0.13 -9.69 -2.58
C ARG A 325 -0.91 -10.88 -3.11
N ALA A 326 -0.28 -12.05 -3.19
CA ALA A 326 -0.94 -13.32 -3.51
C ALA A 326 -0.69 -14.35 -2.39
N PRO A 327 -1.69 -15.11 -1.94
CA PRO A 327 -1.52 -16.15 -0.94
C PRO A 327 -0.70 -17.33 -1.48
N GLY A 328 -0.24 -18.18 -0.59
CA GLY A 328 0.14 -19.56 -0.91
C GLY A 328 -1.07 -20.49 -0.97
N LYS A 329 -0.81 -21.79 -0.97
CA LYS A 329 -1.86 -22.82 -0.96
C LYS A 329 -1.54 -23.97 -0.02
N VAL A 330 -2.59 -24.65 0.42
CA VAL A 330 -2.53 -25.97 1.07
C VAL A 330 -3.53 -26.89 0.35
N ILE A 331 -3.09 -28.10 -0.01
CA ILE A 331 -4.02 -29.15 -0.43
C ILE A 331 -4.56 -29.80 0.83
N LEU A 332 -5.88 -29.72 1.02
CA LEU A 332 -6.59 -30.35 2.11
C LEU A 332 -6.79 -31.84 1.82
N PHE A 333 -7.25 -32.15 0.60
CA PHE A 333 -7.56 -33.51 0.13
C PHE A 333 -7.28 -33.65 -1.38
N GLY A 334 -6.92 -34.85 -1.83
CA GLY A 334 -6.80 -35.20 -3.25
C GLY A 334 -5.43 -34.93 -3.89
N GLU A 335 -4.35 -35.03 -3.11
CA GLU A 335 -2.97 -34.71 -3.49
C GLU A 335 -2.51 -35.40 -4.79
N HIS A 336 -2.60 -36.73 -4.81
CA HIS A 336 -2.15 -37.54 -5.95
C HIS A 336 -3.31 -38.01 -6.82
N SER A 337 -4.52 -38.13 -6.25
CA SER A 337 -5.71 -38.62 -6.96
C SER A 337 -6.19 -37.65 -8.04
N VAL A 338 -5.93 -36.34 -7.90
CA VAL A 338 -6.31 -35.33 -8.91
C VAL A 338 -5.65 -35.55 -10.28
N VAL A 339 -4.45 -36.14 -10.30
CA VAL A 339 -3.76 -36.50 -11.54
C VAL A 339 -4.53 -37.55 -12.34
N TYR A 340 -5.37 -38.34 -11.65
CA TYR A 340 -6.23 -39.38 -12.21
C TYR A 340 -7.69 -38.93 -12.39
N GLY A 341 -7.95 -37.61 -12.41
CA GLY A 341 -9.28 -37.05 -12.66
C GLY A 341 -10.24 -37.11 -11.46
N LYS A 342 -9.70 -37.34 -10.25
CA LYS A 342 -10.48 -37.31 -9.01
C LYS A 342 -10.53 -35.91 -8.41
N THR A 343 -11.46 -35.72 -7.49
CA THR A 343 -11.69 -34.46 -6.79
C THR A 343 -10.51 -34.14 -5.86
N ALA A 344 -10.04 -32.90 -5.90
CA ALA A 344 -9.15 -32.33 -4.91
C ALA A 344 -9.78 -31.11 -4.26
N VAL A 345 -9.46 -30.92 -2.98
CA VAL A 345 -9.85 -29.75 -2.19
C VAL A 345 -8.57 -29.04 -1.77
N ALA A 346 -8.43 -27.79 -2.19
CA ALA A 346 -7.30 -26.94 -1.83
C ALA A 346 -7.81 -25.63 -1.23
N ALA A 347 -6.99 -24.96 -0.44
CA ALA A 347 -7.36 -23.70 0.20
C ALA A 347 -6.21 -22.71 0.15
N SER A 348 -6.55 -21.43 0.00
CA SER A 348 -5.58 -20.34 0.09
C SER A 348 -4.98 -20.29 1.48
N LEU A 349 -3.68 -20.00 1.55
CA LEU A 349 -2.91 -19.93 2.78
C LEU A 349 -2.72 -18.47 3.19
N GLY A 350 -2.85 -18.17 4.48
CA GLY A 350 -2.64 -16.81 5.01
C GLY A 350 -1.22 -16.25 4.87
N LEU A 351 -0.26 -17.04 4.40
CA LEU A 351 1.10 -16.60 4.07
C LEU A 351 1.17 -16.15 2.61
N ARG A 352 1.73 -14.96 2.34
CA ARG A 352 1.63 -14.30 1.03
C ARG A 352 2.99 -13.97 0.42
N SER A 353 3.06 -13.93 -0.92
CA SER A 353 4.11 -13.20 -1.65
C SER A 353 3.64 -11.78 -1.90
N SER A 354 4.54 -10.81 -1.73
CA SER A 354 4.24 -9.39 -1.88
C SER A 354 5.17 -8.79 -2.94
N LEU A 355 4.60 -7.98 -3.82
CA LEU A 355 5.31 -7.31 -4.90
C LEU A 355 5.06 -5.80 -4.79
N HIS A 356 6.17 -5.07 -4.71
CA HIS A 356 6.21 -3.63 -4.78
C HIS A 356 6.73 -3.19 -6.15
N PHE A 357 5.99 -2.31 -6.81
CA PHE A 357 6.27 -1.84 -8.15
C PHE A 357 6.25 -0.32 -8.17
N THR A 358 7.24 0.28 -8.83
CA THR A 358 7.33 1.73 -9.00
C THR A 358 7.74 2.02 -10.43
N GLU A 359 6.85 2.65 -11.20
CA GLU A 359 7.21 3.22 -12.49
C GLU A 359 8.13 4.42 -12.28
N LEU A 360 9.21 4.49 -13.07
CA LEU A 360 10.19 5.57 -13.02
C LEU A 360 10.03 6.49 -14.24
N PRO A 361 10.46 7.77 -14.15
CA PRO A 361 10.49 8.68 -15.28
C PRO A 361 11.24 8.09 -16.49
N HIS A 362 10.80 8.45 -17.71
CA HIS A 362 11.38 7.95 -18.95
C HIS A 362 12.89 8.17 -19.10
N GLU A 363 13.43 9.21 -18.46
CA GLU A 363 14.84 9.61 -18.50
C GLU A 363 15.78 8.57 -17.87
N GLU A 364 15.29 7.79 -16.90
CA GLU A 364 16.08 6.79 -16.17
C GLU A 364 16.53 5.63 -17.08
N CYS A 365 15.70 5.22 -18.04
CA CYS A 365 15.95 4.13 -18.99
C CYS A 365 16.44 2.80 -18.37
N ILE A 366 15.96 2.42 -17.18
CA ILE A 366 16.36 1.19 -16.46
C ILE A 366 15.18 0.30 -16.05
N ILE A 367 15.48 -0.99 -15.86
CA ILE A 367 14.62 -1.96 -15.18
C ILE A 367 15.42 -2.52 -14.00
N HIS A 368 15.00 -2.21 -12.77
CA HIS A 368 15.64 -2.71 -11.55
C HIS A 368 14.79 -3.81 -10.91
N VAL A 369 15.33 -5.02 -10.84
CA VAL A 369 14.65 -6.19 -10.27
C VAL A 369 15.34 -6.63 -8.99
N LYS A 370 14.58 -6.66 -7.89
CA LYS A 370 15.01 -7.13 -6.57
C LYS A 370 14.14 -8.31 -6.12
N MET A 371 14.78 -9.44 -5.83
CA MET A 371 14.14 -10.62 -5.24
C MET A 371 15.07 -11.16 -4.14
N PRO A 372 15.02 -10.60 -2.92
CA PRO A 372 16.00 -10.88 -1.86
C PRO A 372 16.12 -12.37 -1.50
N LYS A 373 14.99 -13.09 -1.41
CA LYS A 373 14.97 -14.54 -1.13
C LYS A 373 15.66 -15.40 -2.19
N LEU A 374 15.77 -14.90 -3.43
CA LEU A 374 16.49 -15.57 -4.51
C LEU A 374 17.92 -15.03 -4.67
N GLY A 375 18.33 -14.02 -3.90
CA GLY A 375 19.61 -13.34 -4.06
C GLY A 375 19.74 -12.56 -5.38
N ILE A 376 18.62 -12.13 -5.97
CA ILE A 376 18.62 -11.37 -7.22
C ILE A 376 18.51 -9.88 -6.90
N SER A 377 19.49 -9.10 -7.35
CA SER A 377 19.43 -7.64 -7.44
C SER A 377 20.13 -7.25 -8.74
N LYS A 378 19.37 -6.96 -9.79
CA LYS A 378 19.90 -6.71 -11.14
C LYS A 378 19.27 -5.47 -11.75
N ILE A 379 20.10 -4.69 -12.44
CA ILE A 379 19.68 -3.52 -13.20
C ILE A 379 19.93 -3.84 -14.68
N TYR A 380 18.92 -3.64 -15.50
CA TYR A 380 18.97 -3.82 -16.95
C TYR A 380 18.71 -2.49 -17.64
N SER A 381 19.35 -2.26 -18.80
CA SER A 381 19.00 -1.14 -19.67
C SER A 381 17.66 -1.41 -20.35
N LEU A 382 16.70 -0.49 -20.22
CA LEU A 382 15.40 -0.57 -20.88
C LEU A 382 15.54 -0.66 -22.40
N HIS A 383 16.48 0.10 -22.98
CA HIS A 383 16.73 0.08 -24.43
C HIS A 383 17.17 -1.31 -24.90
N GLN A 384 18.14 -1.91 -24.19
CA GLN A 384 18.64 -3.23 -24.54
C GLN A 384 17.55 -4.30 -24.42
N VAL A 385 16.75 -4.26 -23.37
CA VAL A 385 15.63 -5.20 -23.18
C VAL A 385 14.60 -5.05 -24.31
N LYS A 386 14.22 -3.82 -24.68
CA LYS A 386 13.31 -3.57 -25.81
C LYS A 386 13.87 -4.09 -27.13
N GLU A 387 15.14 -3.82 -27.40
CA GLU A 387 15.80 -4.28 -28.64
C GLU A 387 15.88 -5.80 -28.70
N ASP A 388 16.23 -6.44 -27.59
CA ASP A 388 16.28 -7.90 -27.50
C ASP A 388 14.88 -8.50 -27.64
N PHE A 389 13.84 -7.88 -27.09
CA PHE A 389 12.45 -8.32 -27.27
C PHE A 389 11.98 -8.19 -28.71
N LEU A 390 12.34 -7.10 -29.39
CA LEU A 390 12.07 -6.91 -30.82
C LEU A 390 12.78 -7.98 -31.68
N ARG A 391 14.05 -8.29 -31.37
CA ARG A 391 14.83 -9.33 -32.08
C ARG A 391 14.30 -10.74 -31.85
N LEU A 392 13.64 -10.98 -30.71
CA LEU A 392 13.08 -12.29 -30.38
C LEU A 392 11.76 -12.56 -31.11
N ASP A 393 11.12 -11.57 -31.73
CA ASP A 393 9.96 -11.75 -32.63
C ASP A 393 8.80 -12.53 -31.98
N PHE A 394 8.19 -11.95 -30.95
CA PHE A 394 7.16 -12.63 -30.14
C PHE A 394 5.74 -12.60 -30.73
N TYR A 395 5.53 -12.27 -32.01
CA TYR A 395 4.18 -12.20 -32.63
C TYR A 395 3.44 -13.56 -32.74
N THR A 396 4.00 -14.63 -32.17
CA THR A 396 3.36 -15.96 -32.14
C THR A 396 2.65 -16.18 -30.81
N ILE A 397 1.37 -16.56 -30.86
CA ILE A 397 0.48 -16.74 -29.69
C ILE A 397 0.79 -18.01 -28.87
N ASN A 398 1.82 -18.78 -29.25
CA ASN A 398 2.12 -20.07 -28.63
C ASN A 398 3.07 -19.93 -27.42
N HIS A 399 2.57 -20.32 -26.23
CA HIS A 399 3.32 -20.38 -24.98
C HIS A 399 4.70 -21.05 -25.12
N ASP A 400 4.76 -22.22 -25.75
CA ASP A 400 5.98 -23.03 -25.84
C ASP A 400 7.08 -22.30 -26.62
N VAL A 401 6.68 -21.56 -27.67
CA VAL A 401 7.59 -20.77 -28.50
C VAL A 401 8.14 -19.58 -27.72
N ILE A 402 7.27 -18.83 -27.03
CA ILE A 402 7.68 -17.69 -26.19
C ILE A 402 8.61 -18.18 -25.07
N SER A 403 8.22 -19.25 -24.37
CA SER A 403 9.00 -19.87 -23.30
C SER A 403 10.38 -20.31 -23.78
N GLN A 404 10.49 -20.98 -24.94
CA GLN A 404 11.78 -21.41 -25.49
C GLN A 404 12.69 -20.23 -25.86
N LYS A 405 12.14 -19.17 -26.46
CA LYS A 405 12.87 -17.94 -26.80
C LYS A 405 13.39 -17.23 -25.55
N LEU A 406 12.54 -17.09 -24.53
CA LEU A 406 12.93 -16.48 -23.25
C LEU A 406 13.94 -17.33 -22.48
N ARG A 407 13.85 -18.66 -22.53
CA ARG A 407 14.86 -19.55 -21.95
C ARG A 407 16.26 -19.28 -22.53
N LYS A 408 16.35 -19.12 -23.85
CA LYS A 408 17.62 -18.77 -24.53
C LYS A 408 18.10 -17.37 -24.16
N TYR A 409 17.20 -16.42 -23.99
CA TYR A 409 17.52 -15.05 -23.56
C TYR A 409 18.08 -15.04 -22.13
N VAL A 410 17.38 -15.63 -21.16
CA VAL A 410 17.79 -15.69 -19.76
C VAL A 410 19.10 -16.46 -19.57
N ALA A 411 19.35 -17.49 -20.38
CA ALA A 411 20.62 -18.21 -20.37
C ALA A 411 21.83 -17.30 -20.67
N LYS A 412 21.65 -16.23 -21.45
CA LYS A 412 22.71 -15.25 -21.74
C LYS A 412 22.97 -14.28 -20.58
N LEU A 413 22.03 -14.15 -19.64
CA LEU A 413 22.15 -13.23 -18.49
C LEU A 413 23.07 -13.76 -17.38
N GLY A 414 23.57 -15.00 -17.48
CA GLY A 414 24.63 -15.53 -16.62
C GLY A 414 24.19 -15.94 -15.21
N PHE A 415 22.93 -16.35 -15.02
CA PHE A 415 22.48 -16.89 -13.74
C PHE A 415 22.93 -18.36 -13.58
N GLU A 416 23.73 -18.64 -12.56
CA GLU A 416 24.23 -19.98 -12.25
C GLU A 416 23.16 -20.86 -11.59
N ASN A 417 22.33 -20.27 -10.72
CA ASN A 417 21.29 -20.99 -10.01
C ASN A 417 20.08 -21.30 -10.93
N PRO A 418 19.64 -22.57 -11.05
CA PRO A 418 18.44 -22.94 -11.79
C PRO A 418 17.17 -22.18 -11.37
N ASP A 419 16.96 -21.96 -10.07
CA ASP A 419 15.77 -21.28 -9.55
C ASP A 419 15.77 -19.80 -9.93
N GLN A 420 16.93 -19.15 -9.94
CA GLN A 420 17.07 -17.78 -10.44
C GLN A 420 16.76 -17.71 -11.94
N ARG A 421 17.26 -18.66 -12.74
CA ARG A 421 16.96 -18.72 -14.18
C ARG A 421 15.47 -18.90 -14.46
N LEU A 422 14.81 -19.82 -13.77
CA LEU A 422 13.38 -20.08 -13.94
C LEU A 422 12.54 -18.88 -13.49
N SER A 423 12.89 -18.25 -12.36
CA SER A 423 12.20 -17.06 -11.85
C SER A 423 12.33 -15.88 -12.80
N MET A 424 13.53 -15.63 -13.34
CA MET A 424 13.75 -14.59 -14.35
C MET A 424 13.07 -14.91 -15.68
N GLN A 425 12.98 -16.18 -16.06
CA GLN A 425 12.21 -16.59 -17.23
C GLN A 425 10.72 -16.28 -17.04
N CYS A 426 10.15 -16.54 -15.86
CA CYS A 426 8.76 -16.19 -15.54
C CYS A 426 8.54 -14.67 -15.48
N PHE A 427 9.49 -13.92 -14.92
CA PHE A 427 9.47 -12.45 -14.91
C PHE A 427 9.37 -11.87 -16.33
N PHE A 428 10.28 -12.25 -17.24
CA PHE A 428 10.20 -11.75 -18.61
C PHE A 428 9.00 -12.31 -19.37
N TYR A 429 8.56 -13.54 -19.05
CA TYR A 429 7.35 -14.11 -19.64
C TYR A 429 6.12 -13.27 -19.29
N ALA A 430 5.94 -12.89 -18.03
CA ALA A 430 4.82 -12.07 -17.59
C ALA A 430 4.80 -10.69 -18.29
N ILE A 431 5.97 -10.06 -18.46
CA ILE A 431 6.08 -8.81 -19.25
C ILE A 431 5.68 -9.03 -20.70
N VAL A 432 6.21 -10.07 -21.35
CA VAL A 432 5.93 -10.35 -22.78
C VAL A 432 4.44 -10.66 -22.99
N GLN A 433 3.79 -11.38 -22.06
CA GLN A 433 2.35 -11.60 -22.11
C GLN A 433 1.57 -10.29 -22.04
N ALA A 434 1.88 -9.45 -21.05
CA ALA A 434 1.21 -8.16 -20.89
C ALA A 434 1.42 -7.24 -22.11
N ILE A 435 2.58 -7.28 -22.76
CA ILE A 435 2.84 -6.53 -24.01
C ILE A 435 1.97 -7.04 -25.15
N ILE A 436 1.89 -8.36 -25.35
CA ILE A 436 1.23 -8.97 -26.52
C ILE A 436 -0.29 -8.94 -26.40
N TYR A 437 -0.82 -9.29 -25.23
CA TYR A 437 -2.26 -9.53 -25.03
C TYR A 437 -2.98 -8.39 -24.33
N ASP A 438 -2.23 -7.54 -23.62
CA ASP A 438 -2.81 -6.46 -22.84
C ASP A 438 -2.22 -5.09 -23.24
N ASP A 439 -1.52 -4.96 -24.38
CA ASP A 439 -0.93 -3.72 -24.90
C ASP A 439 -0.07 -2.92 -23.91
N LEU A 440 0.64 -3.61 -23.00
CA LEU A 440 1.51 -2.94 -22.03
C LEU A 440 2.61 -2.13 -22.74
N ARG A 441 2.76 -0.85 -22.37
CA ARG A 441 3.88 -0.01 -22.81
C ARG A 441 5.00 -0.08 -21.78
N LEU A 442 6.07 -0.80 -22.12
CA LEU A 442 7.22 -0.95 -21.23
C LEU A 442 7.97 0.39 -21.04
N SER A 443 8.01 0.91 -19.82
CA SER A 443 8.82 2.07 -19.40
C SER A 443 9.83 1.67 -18.30
N SER A 444 10.51 2.64 -17.70
CA SER A 444 11.50 2.37 -16.64
C SER A 444 10.78 2.02 -15.34
N PHE A 445 11.30 1.08 -14.55
CA PHE A 445 10.67 0.74 -13.27
C PHE A 445 11.61 0.06 -12.27
N ILE A 446 11.20 0.06 -11.00
CA ILE A 446 11.75 -0.76 -9.92
C ILE A 446 10.69 -1.78 -9.51
N LEU A 447 11.09 -3.05 -9.41
CA LEU A 447 10.26 -4.13 -8.90
C LEU A 447 10.99 -4.83 -7.76
N GLU A 448 10.31 -4.95 -6.63
CA GLU A 448 10.78 -5.68 -5.46
C GLU A 448 9.75 -6.73 -5.07
N LEU A 449 10.16 -8.00 -5.09
CA LEU A 449 9.29 -9.12 -4.74
C LEU A 449 9.89 -9.91 -3.58
N ASP A 450 9.14 -9.99 -2.49
CA ASP A 450 9.46 -10.82 -1.33
C ASP A 450 8.31 -11.79 -1.00
N SER A 451 8.56 -12.79 -0.17
CA SER A 451 7.55 -13.79 0.18
C SER A 451 7.67 -14.22 1.61
N GLU A 452 6.54 -14.51 2.26
CA GLU A 452 6.51 -15.17 3.57
C GLU A 452 6.69 -16.70 3.43
N LEU A 453 6.45 -17.24 2.23
CA LEU A 453 6.51 -18.68 1.95
C LEU A 453 7.98 -19.16 1.85
N SER A 454 8.25 -20.37 2.34
CA SER A 454 9.53 -21.03 2.09
C SER A 454 9.57 -21.57 0.66
N ILE A 455 10.70 -21.33 -0.02
CA ILE A 455 10.91 -21.77 -1.41
C ILE A 455 11.01 -23.29 -1.45
N GLY A 456 10.28 -23.92 -2.37
CA GLY A 456 10.40 -25.36 -2.66
C GLY A 456 9.74 -26.31 -1.66
N ALA A 457 9.14 -25.81 -0.59
CA ALA A 457 8.54 -26.65 0.45
C ALA A 457 7.11 -27.15 0.10
N GLY A 458 6.49 -26.62 -0.95
CA GLY A 458 5.21 -27.12 -1.51
C GLY A 458 3.94 -26.42 -1.01
N ALA A 459 4.11 -25.24 -0.40
CA ALA A 459 3.02 -24.33 -0.01
C ALA A 459 2.59 -23.36 -1.13
N GLY A 460 2.92 -23.66 -2.40
CA GLY A 460 2.54 -22.85 -3.56
C GLY A 460 3.37 -21.57 -3.77
N SER A 461 4.63 -21.52 -3.30
CA SER A 461 5.48 -20.32 -3.41
C SER A 461 5.71 -19.89 -4.87
N SER A 462 5.88 -20.82 -5.80
CA SER A 462 6.07 -20.53 -7.23
C SER A 462 4.82 -19.98 -7.91
N ALA A 463 3.65 -20.52 -7.56
CA ALA A 463 2.37 -20.05 -8.06
C ALA A 463 2.05 -18.67 -7.49
N SER A 464 2.23 -18.47 -6.18
CA SER A 464 2.08 -17.18 -5.52
C SER A 464 2.98 -16.10 -6.15
N PHE A 465 4.25 -16.43 -6.39
CA PHE A 465 5.20 -15.58 -7.12
C PHE A 465 4.72 -15.23 -8.53
N SER A 466 4.28 -16.24 -9.29
CA SER A 466 3.82 -16.07 -10.67
C SER A 466 2.56 -15.21 -10.74
N VAL A 467 1.61 -15.43 -9.84
CA VAL A 467 0.37 -14.64 -9.71
C VAL A 467 0.70 -13.19 -9.38
N CYS A 468 1.61 -12.91 -8.44
CA CYS A 468 2.01 -11.53 -8.14
C CYS A 468 2.61 -10.81 -9.36
N LEU A 469 3.54 -11.45 -10.07
CA LEU A 469 4.15 -10.86 -11.27
C LEU A 469 3.11 -10.54 -12.35
N VAL A 470 2.27 -11.52 -12.66
CA VAL A 470 1.25 -11.40 -13.69
C VAL A 470 0.23 -10.33 -13.31
N ALA A 471 -0.28 -10.35 -12.08
CA ALA A 471 -1.22 -9.37 -11.57
C ALA A 471 -0.64 -7.96 -11.62
N CYS A 472 0.62 -7.78 -11.21
CA CYS A 472 1.29 -6.48 -11.27
C CYS A 472 1.39 -5.94 -12.70
N PHE A 473 1.87 -6.73 -13.66
CA PHE A 473 2.02 -6.25 -15.05
C PHE A 473 0.68 -6.07 -15.77
N LEU A 474 -0.33 -6.89 -15.46
CA LEU A 474 -1.69 -6.71 -15.97
C LEU A 474 -2.30 -5.42 -15.42
N TYR A 475 -2.21 -5.21 -14.10
CA TYR A 475 -2.70 -3.99 -13.45
C TYR A 475 -1.98 -2.74 -13.95
N TRP A 476 -0.65 -2.80 -14.11
CA TRP A 476 0.12 -1.71 -14.69
C TRP A 476 -0.33 -1.38 -16.12
N SER A 477 -0.60 -2.39 -16.94
CA SER A 477 -1.14 -2.16 -18.27
C SER A 477 -2.52 -1.51 -18.23
N GLN A 478 -3.38 -1.94 -17.30
CA GLN A 478 -4.69 -1.33 -17.11
C GLN A 478 -4.56 0.14 -16.69
N LEU A 479 -3.64 0.48 -15.77
CA LEU A 479 -3.38 1.87 -15.33
C LEU A 479 -2.94 2.77 -16.49
N GLN A 480 -2.19 2.24 -17.46
CA GLN A 480 -1.82 2.99 -18.66
C GLN A 480 -3.01 3.28 -19.59
N LYS A 481 -4.11 2.53 -19.47
CA LYS A 481 -5.32 2.67 -20.31
C LYS A 481 -6.44 3.42 -19.59
N HIS A 482 -6.50 3.34 -18.26
CA HIS A 482 -7.59 3.83 -17.44
C HIS A 482 -7.06 4.61 -16.24
N THR A 483 -7.66 5.77 -15.95
CA THR A 483 -7.19 6.68 -14.89
C THR A 483 -7.71 6.34 -13.49
N ASN A 484 -8.68 5.42 -13.37
CA ASN A 484 -9.27 4.99 -12.10
C ASN A 484 -9.58 3.48 -12.19
N LEU A 485 -8.74 2.64 -11.60
CA LEU A 485 -8.99 1.22 -11.47
C LEU A 485 -9.37 0.86 -10.04
N PRO A 486 -10.32 -0.08 -9.85
CA PRO A 486 -10.58 -0.63 -8.53
C PRO A 486 -9.35 -1.42 -8.04
N ASN A 487 -9.17 -1.45 -6.71
CA ASN A 487 -8.15 -2.26 -6.05
C ASN A 487 -8.42 -3.79 -6.16
N GLU A 488 -9.54 -4.19 -6.75
CA GLU A 488 -9.86 -5.59 -7.00
C GLU A 488 -9.95 -5.89 -8.50
N PHE A 489 -9.46 -7.07 -8.88
CA PHE A 489 -9.60 -7.58 -10.24
C PHE A 489 -11.02 -8.09 -10.48
N ASP A 490 -11.59 -7.73 -11.63
CA ASP A 490 -12.82 -8.35 -12.11
C ASP A 490 -12.58 -9.83 -12.49
N SER A 491 -13.67 -10.59 -12.66
CA SER A 491 -13.59 -12.02 -12.96
C SER A 491 -12.77 -12.32 -14.23
N ALA A 492 -12.89 -11.46 -15.25
CA ALA A 492 -12.14 -11.62 -16.50
C ALA A 492 -10.64 -11.40 -16.31
N SER A 493 -10.24 -10.43 -15.48
CA SER A 493 -8.82 -10.22 -15.13
C SER A 493 -8.30 -11.36 -14.26
N LEU A 494 -9.07 -11.88 -13.31
CA LEU A 494 -8.68 -13.04 -12.50
C LEU A 494 -8.48 -14.30 -13.37
N ASP A 495 -9.35 -14.56 -14.33
CA ASP A 495 -9.17 -15.67 -15.28
C ASP A 495 -7.88 -15.53 -16.09
N LYS A 496 -7.60 -14.32 -16.60
CA LYS A 496 -6.33 -14.02 -17.29
C LYS A 496 -5.12 -14.21 -16.37
N ILE A 497 -5.18 -13.71 -15.14
CA ILE A 497 -4.10 -13.85 -14.16
C ILE A 497 -3.82 -15.33 -13.90
N SER A 498 -4.87 -16.12 -13.70
CA SER A 498 -4.77 -17.55 -13.47
C SER A 498 -4.15 -18.26 -14.68
N ASP A 499 -4.56 -17.95 -15.90
CA ASP A 499 -4.04 -18.56 -17.12
C ASP A 499 -2.57 -18.22 -17.40
N TYR A 500 -2.17 -16.97 -17.20
CA TYR A 500 -0.79 -16.54 -17.37
C TYR A 500 0.10 -17.10 -16.26
N ALA A 501 -0.39 -17.15 -15.02
CA ALA A 501 0.31 -17.80 -13.92
C ALA A 501 0.44 -19.31 -14.13
N LEU A 502 -0.56 -19.98 -14.72
CA LEU A 502 -0.48 -21.39 -15.11
C LEU A 502 0.66 -21.63 -16.12
N ASN A 503 0.83 -20.71 -17.05
CA ASN A 503 1.92 -20.77 -18.02
C ASN A 503 3.30 -20.54 -17.36
N CYS A 504 3.41 -19.66 -16.37
CA CYS A 504 4.61 -19.55 -15.54
C CYS A 504 4.87 -20.85 -14.75
N GLU A 505 3.83 -21.49 -14.21
CA GLU A 505 3.96 -22.79 -13.53
C GLU A 505 4.40 -23.91 -14.49
N LYS A 506 4.03 -23.87 -15.78
CA LYS A 506 4.59 -24.78 -16.81
C LYS A 506 6.07 -24.53 -17.03
N ILE A 507 6.52 -23.27 -16.97
CA ILE A 507 7.96 -22.94 -17.06
C ILE A 507 8.72 -23.53 -15.88
N MET A 508 8.19 -23.40 -14.67
CA MET A 508 8.86 -23.87 -13.45
C MET A 508 8.81 -25.39 -13.27
N HIS A 509 7.66 -26.02 -13.50
CA HIS A 509 7.39 -27.43 -13.13
C HIS A 509 7.03 -28.34 -14.32
N GLY A 510 6.90 -27.81 -15.53
CA GLY A 510 6.57 -28.56 -16.74
C GLY A 510 5.07 -28.85 -16.89
N LYS A 511 4.53 -29.79 -16.10
CA LYS A 511 3.12 -30.22 -16.17
C LYS A 511 2.36 -29.93 -14.86
N PRO A 512 2.01 -28.67 -14.58
CA PRO A 512 1.24 -28.31 -13.39
C PRO A 512 -0.20 -28.83 -13.46
N SER A 513 -0.81 -29.05 -12.28
CA SER A 513 -2.20 -29.47 -12.17
C SER A 513 -3.19 -28.34 -12.52
N GLY A 514 -2.82 -27.08 -12.27
CA GLY A 514 -3.72 -25.93 -12.35
C GLY A 514 -4.34 -25.52 -11.01
N ILE A 515 -4.12 -26.29 -9.95
CA ILE A 515 -4.64 -25.99 -8.62
C ILE A 515 -3.90 -24.79 -8.03
N ASP A 516 -2.57 -24.81 -8.06
CA ASP A 516 -1.74 -23.88 -7.31
C ASP A 516 -1.97 -22.43 -7.75
N ASN A 517 -1.93 -22.16 -9.06
CA ASN A 517 -2.22 -20.82 -9.61
C ASN A 517 -3.68 -20.41 -9.37
N SER A 518 -4.64 -21.34 -9.48
CA SER A 518 -6.06 -21.03 -9.24
C SER A 518 -6.30 -20.62 -7.78
N VAL A 519 -5.74 -21.36 -6.82
CA VAL A 519 -5.85 -21.02 -5.39
C VAL A 519 -5.18 -19.69 -5.10
N CYS A 520 -3.99 -19.43 -5.65
CA CYS A 520 -3.30 -18.16 -5.46
C CYS A 520 -4.04 -16.98 -6.10
N THR A 521 -4.80 -17.21 -7.16
CA THR A 521 -5.52 -16.15 -7.89
C THR A 521 -6.88 -15.86 -7.26
N PHE A 522 -7.70 -16.88 -7.05
CA PHE A 522 -9.10 -16.71 -6.61
C PHE A 522 -9.26 -16.78 -5.08
N GLY A 523 -8.29 -17.36 -4.37
CA GLY A 523 -8.38 -17.57 -2.94
C GLY A 523 -9.38 -18.66 -2.58
N SER A 524 -10.04 -18.50 -1.43
CA SER A 524 -11.10 -19.36 -0.92
C SER A 524 -10.68 -20.84 -0.75
N VAL A 525 -11.64 -21.71 -0.45
CA VAL A 525 -11.50 -23.16 -0.63
C VAL A 525 -11.96 -23.51 -2.04
N ILE A 526 -11.17 -24.30 -2.76
CA ILE A 526 -11.40 -24.70 -4.15
C ILE A 526 -11.66 -26.20 -4.23
N GLU A 527 -12.78 -26.55 -4.86
CA GLU A 527 -13.03 -27.87 -5.45
C GLU A 527 -12.44 -27.89 -6.85
N PHE A 528 -11.50 -28.81 -7.09
CA PHE A 528 -10.85 -28.96 -8.38
C PHE A 528 -10.99 -30.39 -8.89
N ARG A 529 -11.50 -30.53 -10.12
CA ARG A 529 -11.65 -31.82 -10.79
C ARG A 529 -11.49 -31.65 -12.29
N LYS A 530 -10.47 -32.26 -12.91
CA LYS A 530 -10.31 -32.16 -14.36
C LYS A 530 -11.39 -32.95 -15.10
N PRO A 531 -11.98 -32.41 -16.20
CA PRO A 531 -11.70 -31.13 -16.86
C PRO A 531 -12.63 -29.96 -16.43
N GLU A 532 -13.38 -30.11 -15.34
CA GLU A 532 -14.33 -29.09 -14.87
C GLU A 532 -13.60 -27.82 -14.37
N PRO A 533 -14.23 -26.64 -14.51
CA PRO A 533 -13.72 -25.42 -13.92
C PRO A 533 -13.71 -25.52 -12.38
N PRO A 534 -12.77 -24.85 -11.70
CA PRO A 534 -12.73 -24.83 -10.23
C PRO A 534 -14.00 -24.22 -9.65
N LYS A 535 -14.50 -24.80 -8.55
CA LYS A 535 -15.62 -24.23 -7.78
C LYS A 535 -15.11 -23.71 -6.45
N PHE A 536 -15.63 -22.57 -6.01
CA PHE A 536 -15.10 -21.83 -4.87
C PHE A 536 -16.08 -21.83 -3.70
N ILE A 537 -15.56 -21.92 -2.48
CA ILE A 537 -16.29 -21.76 -1.22
C ILE A 537 -15.56 -20.71 -0.38
N THR A 538 -16.19 -19.55 -0.22
CA THR A 538 -15.64 -18.45 0.57
C THR A 538 -16.04 -18.59 2.03
N LEU A 539 -15.07 -18.84 2.90
CA LEU A 539 -15.35 -19.13 4.31
C LEU A 539 -15.58 -17.88 5.18
N GLY A 540 -15.20 -16.68 4.71
CA GLY A 540 -15.37 -15.43 5.45
C GLY A 540 -14.75 -15.50 6.86
N SER A 541 -15.55 -15.18 7.89
CA SER A 541 -15.14 -15.25 9.30
C SER A 541 -14.81 -16.67 9.78
N LYS A 542 -15.25 -17.71 9.07
CA LYS A 542 -15.08 -19.14 9.43
C LYS A 542 -13.89 -19.80 8.74
N SER A 543 -12.85 -19.01 8.45
CA SER A 543 -11.57 -19.52 7.94
C SER A 543 -11.02 -20.66 8.81
N LEU A 544 -10.46 -21.71 8.21
CA LEU A 544 -9.93 -22.85 8.97
C LEU A 544 -8.59 -22.49 9.60
N ARG A 545 -8.50 -22.53 10.94
CA ARG A 545 -7.25 -22.33 11.69
C ARG A 545 -6.38 -23.57 11.59
N VAL A 546 -5.11 -23.41 11.23
CA VAL A 546 -4.15 -24.53 11.11
C VAL A 546 -2.76 -24.16 11.63
N LEU A 547 -2.01 -25.17 12.09
CA LEU A 547 -0.55 -25.07 12.19
C LEU A 547 0.06 -25.66 10.92
N LEU A 548 0.84 -24.86 10.21
CA LEU A 548 1.66 -25.31 9.09
C LEU A 548 3.04 -25.71 9.61
N VAL A 549 3.41 -26.97 9.44
CA VAL A 549 4.63 -27.56 10.00
C VAL A 549 5.58 -27.96 8.88
N ASP A 550 6.71 -27.28 8.78
CA ASP A 550 7.78 -27.59 7.81
C ASP A 550 8.70 -28.66 8.39
N THR A 551 8.78 -29.81 7.71
CA THR A 551 9.72 -30.88 8.06
C THR A 551 11.17 -30.48 7.82
N LYS A 552 11.44 -29.45 7.00
CA LYS A 552 12.77 -29.08 6.46
C LYS A 552 13.44 -30.20 5.64
N VAL A 553 12.68 -31.22 5.28
CA VAL A 553 13.16 -32.32 4.43
C VAL A 553 12.88 -31.97 2.97
N ALA A 554 13.95 -31.84 2.19
CA ALA A 554 13.88 -31.62 0.76
C ALA A 554 13.26 -32.84 0.05
N ARG A 555 12.48 -32.59 -0.99
CA ARG A 555 11.75 -33.63 -1.73
C ARG A 555 11.71 -33.35 -3.23
N SER A 556 11.52 -34.41 -4.02
CA SER A 556 11.20 -34.29 -5.44
C SER A 556 9.76 -34.69 -5.68
N THR A 557 8.91 -33.71 -5.99
CA THR A 557 7.51 -33.94 -6.36
C THR A 557 7.39 -34.94 -7.51
N LYS A 558 8.28 -34.83 -8.52
CA LYS A 558 8.30 -35.72 -9.68
C LYS A 558 8.51 -37.19 -9.27
N LEU A 559 9.48 -37.46 -8.40
CA LEU A 559 9.77 -38.83 -7.96
C LEU A 559 8.61 -39.44 -7.17
N LEU A 560 7.91 -38.65 -6.36
CA LEU A 560 6.76 -39.15 -5.58
C LEU A 560 5.55 -39.45 -6.46
N VAL A 561 5.29 -38.61 -7.47
CA VAL A 561 4.24 -38.88 -8.47
C VAL A 561 4.59 -40.12 -9.30
N GLU A 562 5.85 -40.27 -9.72
CA GLU A 562 6.32 -41.49 -10.42
C GLU A 562 6.19 -42.73 -9.54
N LYS A 563 6.53 -42.63 -8.25
CA LYS A 563 6.39 -43.73 -7.28
C LYS A 563 4.93 -44.14 -7.10
N PHE A 564 4.02 -43.17 -6.93
CA PHE A 564 2.58 -43.42 -6.85
C PHE A 564 2.07 -44.07 -8.14
N GLY A 565 2.48 -43.56 -9.30
CA GLY A 565 2.11 -44.10 -10.61
C GLY A 565 2.62 -45.52 -10.86
N ALA A 566 3.84 -45.83 -10.41
CA ALA A 566 4.40 -47.17 -10.47
C ALA A 566 3.58 -48.14 -9.59
N LEU A 567 3.26 -47.76 -8.35
CA LEU A 567 2.41 -48.56 -7.45
C LEU A 567 1.02 -48.80 -8.06
N SER A 568 0.42 -47.75 -8.62
CA SER A 568 -0.88 -47.83 -9.29
C SER A 568 -0.86 -48.75 -10.50
N SER A 569 0.25 -48.83 -11.21
CA SER A 569 0.41 -49.71 -12.38
C SER A 569 0.67 -51.16 -11.96
N SER A 570 1.37 -51.39 -10.85
CA SER A 570 1.60 -52.73 -10.30
C SER A 570 0.34 -53.35 -9.70
N PHE A 571 -0.56 -52.54 -9.14
CA PHE A 571 -1.78 -53.01 -8.46
C PHE A 571 -3.04 -52.29 -8.96
N PRO A 572 -3.43 -52.45 -10.24
CA PRO A 572 -4.44 -51.61 -10.88
C PRO A 572 -5.85 -51.74 -10.29
N THR A 573 -6.27 -52.94 -9.89
CA THR A 573 -7.57 -53.16 -9.24
C THR A 573 -7.65 -52.48 -7.88
N ILE A 574 -6.63 -52.66 -7.04
CA ILE A 574 -6.54 -52.02 -5.71
C ILE A 574 -6.56 -50.50 -5.85
N PHE A 575 -5.78 -49.96 -6.79
CA PHE A 575 -5.69 -48.51 -6.99
C PHE A 575 -6.93 -47.91 -7.62
N LYS A 576 -7.68 -48.66 -8.44
CA LYS A 576 -8.98 -48.21 -8.95
C LYS A 576 -9.94 -47.92 -7.78
N ASP A 577 -10.05 -48.86 -6.84
CA ASP A 577 -10.94 -48.73 -5.68
C ASP A 577 -10.41 -47.67 -4.71
N MET A 578 -9.09 -47.63 -4.48
CA MET A 578 -8.46 -46.60 -3.65
C MET A 578 -8.65 -45.19 -4.21
N LEU A 579 -8.53 -45.00 -5.53
CA LEU A 579 -8.80 -43.71 -6.17
C LEU A 579 -10.26 -43.31 -6.02
N GLN A 580 -11.19 -44.26 -5.99
CA GLN A 580 -12.59 -43.98 -5.66
C GLN A 580 -12.73 -43.54 -4.20
N VAL A 581 -12.06 -44.21 -3.26
CA VAL A 581 -12.05 -43.79 -1.84
C VAL A 581 -11.50 -42.36 -1.69
N TYR A 582 -10.40 -42.01 -2.37
CA TYR A 582 -9.87 -40.64 -2.35
C TYR A 582 -10.88 -39.60 -2.87
N ASP A 583 -11.60 -39.94 -3.94
CA ASP A 583 -12.61 -39.08 -4.55
C ASP A 583 -13.79 -38.85 -3.59
N GLU A 584 -14.31 -39.94 -3.00
CA GLU A 584 -15.39 -39.88 -2.00
C GLU A 584 -14.96 -39.12 -0.74
N LEU A 585 -13.73 -39.32 -0.29
CA LEU A 585 -13.18 -38.63 0.88
C LEU A 585 -13.06 -37.13 0.64
N ALA A 586 -12.57 -36.71 -0.53
CA ALA A 586 -12.49 -35.31 -0.91
C ALA A 586 -13.89 -34.66 -1.03
N MET A 587 -14.86 -35.36 -1.62
CA MET A 587 -16.25 -34.88 -1.72
C MET A 587 -16.92 -34.75 -0.34
N GLN A 588 -16.71 -35.72 0.56
CA GLN A 588 -17.22 -35.65 1.94
C GLN A 588 -16.60 -34.51 2.72
N ALA A 589 -15.27 -34.31 2.61
CA ALA A 589 -14.61 -33.17 3.24
C ALA A 589 -15.17 -31.84 2.74
N LEU A 590 -15.43 -31.72 1.44
CA LEU A 590 -16.04 -30.54 0.86
C LEU A 590 -17.45 -30.27 1.40
N ASP A 591 -18.28 -31.31 1.54
CA ASP A 591 -19.63 -31.21 2.13
C ASP A 591 -19.56 -30.75 3.60
N ILE A 592 -18.61 -31.27 4.38
CA ILE A 592 -18.40 -30.84 5.76
C ILE A 592 -17.93 -29.38 5.80
N ILE A 593 -17.03 -28.96 4.91
CA ILE A 593 -16.59 -27.56 4.83
C ILE A 593 -17.77 -26.62 4.47
N LYS A 594 -18.69 -27.04 3.59
CA LYS A 594 -19.93 -26.31 3.31
C LYS A 594 -20.82 -26.22 4.55
N LYS A 595 -20.99 -27.33 5.29
CA LYS A 595 -21.73 -27.33 6.56
C LYS A 595 -21.11 -26.40 7.60
N ILE A 596 -19.77 -26.34 7.69
CA ILE A 596 -19.05 -25.38 8.54
C ILE A 596 -19.39 -23.95 8.13
N HIS A 597 -19.35 -23.66 6.82
CA HIS A 597 -19.72 -22.34 6.29
C HIS A 597 -21.17 -21.96 6.62
N ASP A 598 -22.11 -22.90 6.47
CA ASP A 598 -23.55 -22.67 6.67
C ASP A 598 -23.95 -22.61 8.15
N THR A 599 -23.15 -23.17 9.06
CA THR A 599 -23.47 -23.23 10.50
C THR A 599 -23.36 -21.85 11.15
N PRO A 600 -24.43 -21.29 11.77
CA PRO A 600 -24.38 -20.00 12.46
C PRO A 600 -23.29 -19.93 13.54
N GLU A 601 -22.65 -18.76 13.71
CA GLU A 601 -21.53 -18.60 14.66
C GLU A 601 -21.89 -18.85 16.13
N ASN A 602 -23.17 -18.72 16.49
CA ASN A 602 -23.68 -18.98 17.84
C ASN A 602 -23.87 -20.48 18.14
N ASP A 603 -23.89 -21.36 17.13
CA ASP A 603 -24.07 -22.81 17.29
C ASP A 603 -22.70 -23.51 17.36
N GLN A 604 -21.99 -23.28 18.48
CA GLN A 604 -20.63 -23.76 18.67
C GLN A 604 -20.52 -25.28 18.75
N ASP A 605 -21.52 -25.96 19.33
CA ASP A 605 -21.52 -27.42 19.46
C ASP A 605 -21.63 -28.10 18.10
N ARG A 606 -22.50 -27.59 17.22
CA ARG A 606 -22.62 -28.10 15.86
C ARG A 606 -21.37 -27.83 15.05
N LEU A 607 -20.78 -26.64 15.21
CA LEU A 607 -19.52 -26.30 14.56
C LEU A 607 -18.41 -27.28 14.99
N LEU A 608 -18.26 -27.51 16.30
CA LEU A 608 -17.27 -28.45 16.84
C LEU A 608 -17.47 -29.86 16.27
N LYS A 609 -18.71 -30.35 16.20
CA LYS A 609 -19.01 -31.65 15.60
C LYS A 609 -18.56 -31.75 14.13
N HIS A 610 -18.77 -30.70 13.33
CA HIS A 610 -18.29 -30.69 11.95
C HIS A 610 -16.75 -30.65 11.86
N TYR A 611 -16.07 -30.00 12.81
CA TYR A 611 -14.61 -30.05 12.90
C TYR A 611 -14.10 -31.44 13.32
N ASP A 612 -14.81 -32.16 14.19
CA ASP A 612 -14.48 -33.54 14.57
C ASP A 612 -14.63 -34.49 13.37
N GLU A 613 -15.72 -34.35 12.60
CA GLU A 613 -15.95 -35.09 11.35
C GLU A 613 -14.82 -34.81 10.34
N LEU A 614 -14.43 -33.55 10.16
CA LEU A 614 -13.33 -33.16 9.27
C LEU A 614 -11.97 -33.71 9.74
N SER A 615 -11.73 -33.68 11.05
CA SER A 615 -10.50 -34.20 11.67
C SER A 615 -10.35 -35.70 11.44
N LEU A 616 -11.44 -36.46 11.51
CA LEU A 616 -11.44 -37.89 11.18
C LEU A 616 -11.06 -38.13 9.72
N LEU A 617 -11.60 -37.34 8.78
CA LEU A 617 -11.22 -37.44 7.36
C LEU A 617 -9.75 -37.10 7.13
N VAL A 618 -9.20 -36.13 7.87
CA VAL A 618 -7.77 -35.79 7.86
C VAL A 618 -6.92 -37.00 8.25
N ASP A 619 -7.25 -37.68 9.34
CA ASP A 619 -6.55 -38.89 9.81
C ASP A 619 -6.65 -40.03 8.78
N ILE A 620 -7.85 -40.28 8.22
CA ILE A 620 -8.06 -41.32 7.21
C ILE A 620 -7.21 -41.03 5.97
N ASN A 621 -7.22 -39.79 5.48
CA ASN A 621 -6.44 -39.42 4.29
C ASN A 621 -4.93 -39.58 4.52
N GLN A 622 -4.42 -39.20 5.70
CA GLN A 622 -3.01 -39.44 6.04
C GLN A 622 -2.66 -40.94 6.03
N GLY A 623 -3.53 -41.80 6.56
CA GLY A 623 -3.34 -43.25 6.52
C GLY A 623 -3.29 -43.83 5.09
N LEU A 624 -4.16 -43.33 4.20
CA LEU A 624 -4.14 -43.71 2.78
C LEU A 624 -2.85 -43.24 2.10
N LEU A 625 -2.43 -42.00 2.32
CA LEU A 625 -1.20 -41.44 1.75
C LEU A 625 0.06 -42.20 2.23
N ALA A 626 0.10 -42.60 3.50
CA ALA A 626 1.15 -43.46 4.03
C ALA A 626 1.16 -44.84 3.36
N THR A 627 -0.03 -45.42 3.13
CA THR A 627 -0.19 -46.71 2.43
C THR A 627 0.31 -46.64 0.98
N CYS A 628 0.11 -45.50 0.30
CA CYS A 628 0.64 -45.24 -1.04
C CYS A 628 2.16 -44.97 -1.06
N GLN A 629 2.83 -45.07 0.10
CA GLN A 629 4.26 -44.82 0.28
C GLN A 629 4.71 -43.42 -0.17
N VAL A 630 3.80 -42.44 -0.09
CA VAL A 630 4.12 -41.03 -0.33
C VAL A 630 4.33 -40.26 0.97
N SER A 631 4.14 -40.85 2.17
CA SER A 631 4.55 -40.24 3.44
C SER A 631 6.06 -40.34 3.70
N HIS A 632 6.52 -39.82 4.84
CA HIS A 632 7.90 -39.85 5.31
C HIS A 632 7.93 -39.92 6.84
N GLU A 633 8.98 -40.49 7.43
CA GLU A 633 9.10 -40.67 8.89
C GLU A 633 8.93 -39.36 9.67
N THR A 634 9.44 -38.25 9.14
CA THR A 634 9.26 -36.91 9.73
C THR A 634 7.82 -36.43 9.68
N LEU A 635 7.08 -36.69 8.59
CA LEU A 635 5.65 -36.39 8.50
C LEU A 635 4.84 -37.24 9.48
N ASP A 636 5.18 -38.53 9.58
CA ASP A 636 4.53 -39.45 10.50
C ASP A 636 4.81 -39.06 11.97
N THR A 637 6.00 -38.54 12.25
CA THR A 637 6.37 -37.98 13.56
C THR A 637 5.54 -36.74 13.90
N ILE A 638 5.33 -35.83 12.93
CA ILE A 638 4.45 -34.67 13.12
C ILE A 638 3.02 -35.13 13.41
N CYS A 639 2.49 -36.07 12.63
CA CYS A 639 1.13 -36.58 12.82
C CYS A 639 0.96 -37.28 14.18
N LYS A 640 1.96 -38.07 14.60
CA LYS A 640 1.97 -38.72 15.92
C LYS A 640 2.00 -37.69 17.05
N THR A 641 2.80 -36.64 16.90
CA THR A 641 2.91 -35.56 17.91
C THR A 641 1.60 -34.77 17.99
N ALA A 642 1.01 -34.39 16.85
CA ALA A 642 -0.31 -33.75 16.83
C ALA A 642 -1.38 -34.62 17.52
N LYS A 643 -1.40 -35.92 17.21
CA LYS A 643 -2.36 -36.88 17.78
C LYS A 643 -2.19 -37.06 19.30
N LYS A 644 -0.95 -37.04 19.80
CA LYS A 644 -0.65 -37.05 21.25
C LYS A 644 -1.30 -35.85 21.97
N HIS A 645 -1.39 -34.71 21.31
CA HIS A 645 -2.02 -33.48 21.81
C HIS A 645 -3.52 -33.39 21.50
N GLY A 646 -4.10 -34.41 20.86
CA GLY A 646 -5.52 -34.47 20.52
C GLY A 646 -5.91 -33.74 19.22
N PHE A 647 -4.95 -33.48 18.34
CA PHE A 647 -5.19 -32.85 17.04
C PHE A 647 -4.95 -33.81 15.88
N SER A 648 -5.70 -33.62 14.80
CA SER A 648 -5.50 -34.34 13.54
C SER A 648 -4.58 -33.57 12.61
N ALA A 649 -3.69 -34.29 11.95
CA ALA A 649 -2.71 -33.71 11.06
C ALA A 649 -2.44 -34.63 9.87
N LYS A 650 -2.04 -34.02 8.76
CA LYS A 650 -1.64 -34.75 7.57
C LYS A 650 -0.64 -33.99 6.73
N LEU A 651 0.06 -34.72 5.87
CA LEU A 651 0.91 -34.11 4.86
C LEU A 651 0.09 -33.26 3.87
N THR A 652 0.75 -32.30 3.23
CA THR A 652 0.15 -31.52 2.14
C THR A 652 1.09 -31.39 0.94
N GLY A 653 0.53 -31.54 -0.27
CA GLY A 653 1.29 -31.64 -1.51
C GLY A 653 1.83 -33.05 -1.77
N ALA A 654 3.02 -33.15 -2.33
CA ALA A 654 3.55 -34.42 -2.87
C ALA A 654 3.82 -35.51 -1.82
N GLY A 655 3.99 -35.15 -0.56
CA GLY A 655 4.49 -36.04 0.51
C GLY A 655 6.03 -36.14 0.55
N GLY A 656 6.60 -37.18 1.17
CA GLY A 656 8.05 -37.46 1.19
C GLY A 656 8.91 -36.44 1.95
N GLY A 657 8.30 -35.62 2.81
CA GLY A 657 8.88 -34.43 3.42
C GLY A 657 8.00 -33.19 3.18
N GLY A 658 8.60 -32.01 3.07
CA GLY A 658 7.88 -30.74 2.90
C GLY A 658 6.98 -30.42 4.10
N PHE A 659 5.73 -30.02 3.84
CA PHE A 659 4.80 -29.58 4.87
C PHE A 659 3.77 -30.62 5.30
N ALA A 660 3.39 -30.54 6.58
CA ALA A 660 2.13 -31.04 7.10
C ALA A 660 1.28 -29.87 7.62
N TYR A 661 -0.03 -30.03 7.64
CA TYR A 661 -0.92 -29.14 8.37
C TYR A 661 -1.57 -29.89 9.54
N VAL A 662 -1.74 -29.18 10.66
CA VAL A 662 -2.52 -29.61 11.82
C VAL A 662 -3.79 -28.79 11.86
N LEU A 663 -4.96 -29.44 11.85
CA LEU A 663 -6.25 -28.76 11.94
C LEU A 663 -6.51 -28.35 13.39
N ILE A 664 -6.84 -27.07 13.62
CA ILE A 664 -7.15 -26.54 14.95
C ILE A 664 -8.65 -26.22 15.02
N PRO A 665 -9.43 -26.98 15.80
CA PRO A 665 -10.85 -26.70 16.03
C PRO A 665 -11.10 -25.33 16.69
N PRO A 666 -12.31 -24.77 16.57
CA PRO A 666 -12.70 -23.58 17.31
C PRO A 666 -12.66 -23.82 18.82
N ASN A 667 -12.44 -22.75 19.61
CA ASN A 667 -12.48 -22.75 21.08
C ASN A 667 -11.50 -23.70 21.80
N VAL A 668 -10.45 -24.17 21.12
CA VAL A 668 -9.38 -24.93 21.78
C VAL A 668 -8.54 -24.02 22.68
N ASN A 669 -8.20 -24.48 23.88
CA ASN A 669 -7.29 -23.77 24.79
C ASN A 669 -5.95 -23.49 24.09
N ASN A 670 -5.54 -22.22 24.04
CA ASN A 670 -4.30 -21.79 23.42
C ASN A 670 -3.06 -22.46 24.03
N GLU A 671 -3.09 -22.84 25.31
CA GLU A 671 -1.99 -23.58 25.97
C GLU A 671 -1.71 -24.91 25.25
N LYS A 672 -2.75 -25.65 24.82
CA LYS A 672 -2.57 -26.92 24.09
C LYS A 672 -1.90 -26.72 22.74
N VAL A 673 -2.24 -25.62 22.05
CA VAL A 673 -1.66 -25.28 20.75
C VAL A 673 -0.20 -24.85 20.92
N GLU A 674 0.10 -24.13 22.00
CA GLU A 674 1.45 -23.70 22.36
C GLU A 674 2.33 -24.89 22.76
N ASP A 675 1.82 -25.83 23.56
CA ASP A 675 2.52 -27.06 23.94
C ASP A 675 2.89 -27.91 22.71
N LEU A 676 1.93 -28.12 21.80
CA LEU A 676 2.19 -28.81 20.53
C LEU A 676 3.24 -28.05 19.70
N THR A 677 3.12 -26.73 19.60
CA THR A 677 4.05 -25.89 18.84
C THR A 677 5.48 -25.98 19.40
N ASN A 678 5.62 -25.95 20.72
CA ASN A 678 6.90 -26.06 21.39
C ASN A 678 7.52 -27.45 21.22
N GLU A 679 6.74 -28.52 21.36
CA GLU A 679 7.22 -29.90 21.15
C GLU A 679 7.71 -30.10 19.70
N LEU A 680 6.97 -29.62 18.70
CA LEU A 680 7.36 -29.70 17.29
C LEU A 680 8.63 -28.88 16.99
N LYS A 681 8.79 -27.70 17.60
CA LYS A 681 10.02 -26.88 17.45
C LYS A 681 11.23 -27.56 18.09
N ILE A 682 11.07 -28.19 19.25
CA ILE A 682 12.12 -28.97 19.92
C ILE A 682 12.57 -30.15 19.04
N GLN A 683 11.64 -30.76 18.31
CA GLN A 683 11.94 -31.82 17.33
C GLN A 683 12.60 -31.29 16.04
N GLY A 684 12.85 -29.98 15.93
CA GLY A 684 13.60 -29.35 14.82
C GLY A 684 12.73 -28.82 13.68
N PHE A 685 11.41 -28.95 13.76
CA PHE A 685 10.48 -28.47 12.74
C PHE A 685 10.27 -26.96 12.79
N SER A 686 9.88 -26.35 11.66
CA SER A 686 9.36 -24.97 11.67
C SER A 686 7.84 -25.03 11.81
N VAL A 687 7.26 -24.20 12.68
CA VAL A 687 5.81 -24.19 12.91
C VAL A 687 5.30 -22.77 12.75
N THR A 688 4.32 -22.60 11.87
CA THR A 688 3.65 -21.33 11.61
C THR A 688 2.15 -21.51 11.77
N GLU A 689 1.55 -20.77 12.69
CA GLU A 689 0.09 -20.71 12.82
C GLU A 689 -0.49 -19.79 11.74
N THR A 690 -1.55 -20.24 11.06
CA THR A 690 -2.16 -19.50 9.97
C THR A 690 -3.62 -19.92 9.74
N LYS A 691 -4.28 -19.27 8.79
CA LYS A 691 -5.67 -19.51 8.41
C LYS A 691 -5.75 -19.94 6.95
N LEU A 692 -6.74 -20.79 6.64
CA LEU A 692 -7.03 -21.26 5.30
C LEU A 692 -8.36 -20.71 4.77
N GLY A 693 -8.43 -20.51 3.46
CA GLY A 693 -9.65 -20.07 2.77
C GLY A 693 -9.87 -18.56 2.79
N GLY A 694 -8.79 -17.78 2.89
CA GLY A 694 -8.79 -16.32 2.76
C GLY A 694 -8.83 -15.84 1.30
N SER A 695 -8.62 -14.54 1.10
CA SER A 695 -8.64 -13.87 -0.21
C SER A 695 -7.57 -14.38 -1.19
N GLY A 696 -7.89 -14.26 -2.49
CA GLY A 696 -7.00 -14.53 -3.62
C GLY A 696 -6.00 -13.40 -3.85
N VAL A 697 -5.58 -13.15 -5.08
CA VAL A 697 -4.67 -12.04 -5.39
C VAL A 697 -5.33 -10.70 -5.06
N GLU A 698 -4.56 -9.81 -4.46
CA GLU A 698 -4.97 -8.47 -4.07
C GLU A 698 -4.00 -7.48 -4.71
N VAL A 699 -4.54 -6.39 -5.24
CA VAL A 699 -3.78 -5.19 -5.58
C VAL A 699 -4.24 -4.10 -4.65
N ASN A 700 -3.31 -3.25 -4.26
CA ASN A 700 -3.70 -2.01 -3.64
C ASN A 700 -2.87 -0.92 -4.32
N ASP A 701 -3.58 0.04 -4.92
CA ASP A 701 -2.95 1.14 -5.63
C ASP A 701 -2.39 2.17 -4.64
N MET A 702 -1.15 2.58 -4.88
CA MET A 702 -0.65 3.84 -4.33
C MET A 702 -0.92 4.90 -5.39
N ASN A 703 -2.11 5.53 -5.30
CA ASN A 703 -2.48 6.56 -6.24
C ASN A 703 -1.43 7.69 -6.28
N ASP A 704 -1.16 8.11 -7.51
CA ASP A 704 -0.07 8.90 -8.08
C ASP A 704 0.07 10.35 -7.58
N ASP A 705 0.06 10.58 -6.27
CA ASP A 705 0.82 11.71 -5.67
C ASP A 705 2.22 11.24 -5.21
N ASP A 706 2.41 9.92 -5.06
CA ASP A 706 3.62 9.06 -4.94
C ASP A 706 4.95 9.49 -5.62
N ALA A 707 4.90 10.12 -6.79
CA ALA A 707 6.05 10.11 -7.71
C ALA A 707 6.29 11.43 -8.46
N LYS A 708 6.52 12.55 -7.75
CA LYS A 708 7.29 13.69 -8.30
C LYS A 708 8.17 14.40 -7.27
#